data_AF-A0A2E7M8T8-F1
#
_entry.id   AF-A0A2E7M8T8-F1
#
_cell.length_a   1.000
_cell.length_b   1.000
_cell.length_c   1.000
_cell.angle_alpha   90.00
_cell.angle_beta   90.00
_cell.angle_gamma   90.00
#
_symmetry.space_group_name_H-M   'P 1'
#
loop_
_entity.id
_entity.type
_entity.pdbx_description
1 polymer ?
#
loop_
_entity_poly.entity_id
_entity_poly.type
_entity_poly.pdbx_seq_one_letter_code
_entity_poly.pdbx_strand_id
1 'polypeptide(L)'
;MRLLGRLILTGALAVLLMGAGPGSRAEVRAWKQVEVAAQGDNAARAMEQLQRFLTKFPESSHRLEALRLQGIAGMELGQWTLARESLESYLSAGGRTDLPDIQFRLAICLAREDRIDAAPAALRNVAVNDSSDERAATAARELVGLHSFHGAWRKVLQAQGLLLDRQLFDPAIDISYSKQAAEVFSDAALQSLSRGTDSPSVRGLAGYLLLDRTGQLVDSPETEDARRRYASNHPEHPLIALVPGGAGMAAIPEDTRPDVVGVLLPLSGRYAAPGELALRGISLAKASALARGWSDVELVPIDTAGDPEQATAGLRTLVEQHKVIAVLGPMLSSEGEAILSTADELGVPVLMMVQRPGLAQDTECVFNTWVTAEEQVDALVEHAVDRLGVTRFAIAYPAKAGSARLVERFWSRLESAGGLVAAIESYAPDATDFRETARRLKGSHYLALPPGEADLVLPFLEGRTKPQLDSTPPRLRTVTRSVAQPDVAAQDAAETLDKVADVSADAEGDSAPPKPTVWISPSTKEPISDEELVPGVDFQAVFVPDNYKRVSMLAPGLLFEEINLGGHLKEKDYPKVVLMGGAALNHPDLVARAGKYTEGTVIVDGFFLDSPSESVQAFKAAYTEAYGVDPSILEANSYDTALLVFQLLANEDIRSRRELRQRLRLTTPIESVTGARGLGIDGEMRHEMLTLTVEKGAIVQTWPPPAPVILEPTEAEDAKDTGETSATSSPTRDDTAPKPASAEAPAP
;
A
#
# COMPACT_ATOMS: atom_id res chain seq x y z
N MET A 1 -1.40 1.70 -44.12
CA MET A 1 -0.91 3.11 -44.16
C MET A 1 -1.39 3.93 -45.35
N ARG A 2 -1.41 3.46 -46.62
CA ARG A 2 -1.90 4.28 -47.75
C ARG A 2 -3.42 4.55 -47.81
N LEU A 3 -4.23 3.78 -47.07
CA LEU A 3 -5.69 3.97 -47.02
C LEU A 3 -6.17 4.85 -45.85
N LEU A 4 -5.38 5.01 -44.79
CA LEU A 4 -5.77 5.76 -43.60
C LEU A 4 -5.61 7.28 -43.75
N GLY A 5 -4.66 7.73 -44.56
CA GLY A 5 -4.51 9.15 -44.91
C GLY A 5 -5.65 9.68 -45.80
N ARG A 6 -6.50 8.81 -46.36
CA ARG A 6 -7.52 9.19 -47.35
C ARG A 6 -8.87 9.62 -46.77
N LEU A 7 -9.18 9.29 -45.50
CA LEU A 7 -10.52 9.52 -44.94
C LEU A 7 -10.64 10.73 -44.01
N ILE A 8 -9.54 11.31 -43.54
CA ILE A 8 -9.58 12.37 -42.51
C ILE A 8 -9.43 13.78 -43.11
N LEU A 9 -8.87 13.90 -44.32
CA LEU A 9 -8.62 15.21 -44.93
C LEU A 9 -9.89 15.94 -45.41
N THR A 10 -11.00 15.23 -45.61
CA THR A 10 -12.24 15.79 -46.18
C THR A 10 -13.24 16.32 -45.14
N GLY A 11 -13.12 15.95 -43.86
CA GLY A 11 -14.09 16.31 -42.82
C GLY A 11 -13.80 17.61 -42.05
N ALA A 12 -12.54 18.05 -41.97
CA ALA A 12 -12.13 19.12 -41.06
C ALA A 12 -12.35 20.56 -41.58
N LEU A 13 -12.76 20.75 -42.84
CA LEU A 13 -12.79 22.10 -43.45
C LEU A 13 -14.15 22.83 -43.40
N ALA A 14 -15.17 22.26 -42.76
CA ALA A 14 -16.51 22.86 -42.75
C ALA A 14 -16.77 23.91 -41.64
N VAL A 15 -15.84 24.11 -40.69
CA VAL A 15 -16.06 25.01 -39.53
C VAL A 15 -15.23 26.31 -39.57
N LEU A 16 -14.37 26.52 -40.56
CA LEU A 16 -13.38 27.61 -40.56
C LEU A 16 -13.79 28.83 -41.42
N LEU A 17 -15.01 29.34 -41.26
CA LEU A 17 -15.49 30.56 -41.96
C LEU A 17 -15.59 31.82 -41.11
N MET A 18 -15.17 31.82 -39.84
CA MET A 18 -15.21 33.04 -39.01
C MET A 18 -13.93 33.19 -38.17
N GLY A 19 -13.04 34.08 -38.60
CA GLY A 19 -11.86 34.47 -37.83
C GLY A 19 -10.66 35.02 -38.61
N ALA A 20 -10.85 35.69 -39.75
CA ALA A 20 -9.75 36.36 -40.44
C ALA A 20 -9.50 37.74 -39.80
N GLY A 21 -8.41 37.86 -39.04
CA GLY A 21 -7.82 39.16 -38.68
C GLY A 21 -7.26 39.89 -39.91
N PRO A 22 -6.80 41.15 -39.78
CA PRO A 22 -6.43 41.99 -40.91
C PRO A 22 -5.06 41.59 -41.47
N GLY A 23 -5.01 40.49 -42.24
CA GLY A 23 -3.81 40.05 -42.97
C GLY A 23 -3.59 40.85 -44.25
N SER A 24 -2.33 40.98 -44.69
CA SER A 24 -2.02 41.65 -45.97
C SER A 24 -2.60 40.86 -47.17
N ARG A 25 -2.93 41.50 -48.30
CA ARG A 25 -3.38 40.78 -49.52
C ARG A 25 -2.40 39.68 -49.98
N ALA A 26 -1.12 39.85 -49.67
CA ALA A 26 -0.08 38.87 -49.98
C ALA A 26 -0.16 37.63 -49.06
N GLU A 27 -0.50 37.82 -47.78
CA GLU A 27 -0.67 36.76 -46.79
C GLU A 27 -1.87 35.88 -47.12
N VAL A 28 -3.04 36.47 -47.38
CA VAL A 28 -4.27 35.75 -47.76
C VAL A 28 -4.05 34.90 -49.03
N ARG A 29 -3.33 35.45 -50.02
CA ARG A 29 -3.00 34.71 -51.24
C ARG A 29 -2.04 33.54 -50.96
N ALA A 30 -1.04 33.73 -50.11
CA ALA A 30 -0.09 32.69 -49.75
C ALA A 30 -0.77 31.56 -48.94
N TRP A 31 -1.65 31.93 -48.00
CA TRP A 31 -2.45 30.95 -47.25
C TRP A 31 -3.34 30.11 -48.17
N LYS A 32 -4.03 30.73 -49.13
CA LYS A 32 -4.83 30.00 -50.12
C LYS A 32 -4.01 29.01 -50.95
N GLN A 33 -2.73 29.31 -51.21
CA GLN A 33 -1.83 28.37 -51.89
C GLN A 33 -1.46 27.19 -50.99
N VAL A 34 -1.28 27.43 -49.69
CA VAL A 34 -1.10 26.37 -48.67
C VAL A 34 -2.32 25.48 -48.61
N GLU A 35 -3.53 26.04 -48.51
CA GLU A 35 -4.78 25.27 -48.46
C GLU A 35 -4.95 24.36 -49.69
N VAL A 36 -4.74 24.90 -50.89
CA VAL A 36 -4.83 24.13 -52.13
C VAL A 36 -3.76 23.04 -52.19
N ALA A 37 -2.55 23.32 -51.72
CA ALA A 37 -1.46 22.34 -51.70
C ALA A 37 -1.72 21.23 -50.66
N ALA A 38 -2.23 21.59 -49.48
CA ALA A 38 -2.56 20.68 -48.40
C ALA A 38 -3.75 19.77 -48.74
N GLN A 39 -4.71 20.25 -49.55
CA GLN A 39 -5.83 19.45 -50.07
C GLN A 39 -5.42 18.49 -51.21
N GLY A 40 -4.25 18.71 -51.82
CA GLY A 40 -3.74 17.83 -52.88
C GLY A 40 -2.98 16.63 -52.33
N ASP A 41 -2.91 15.53 -53.10
CA ASP A 41 -2.21 14.28 -52.74
C ASP A 41 -0.68 14.40 -52.92
N ASN A 42 -0.08 15.54 -52.53
CA ASN A 42 1.34 15.84 -52.72
C ASN A 42 1.94 16.57 -51.51
N ALA A 43 2.39 15.78 -50.53
CA ALA A 43 3.03 16.26 -49.30
C ALA A 43 4.26 17.15 -49.54
N ALA A 44 5.04 16.87 -50.58
CA ALA A 44 6.25 17.66 -50.91
C ALA A 44 5.88 19.08 -51.33
N ARG A 45 4.83 19.22 -52.16
CA ARG A 45 4.31 20.53 -52.57
C ARG A 45 3.70 21.27 -51.37
N ALA A 46 2.95 20.59 -50.51
CA ALA A 46 2.40 21.18 -49.29
C ALA A 46 3.52 21.71 -48.38
N MET A 47 4.55 20.88 -48.12
CA MET A 47 5.72 21.25 -47.31
C MET A 47 6.44 22.50 -47.86
N GLU A 48 6.66 22.58 -49.17
CA GLU A 48 7.29 23.75 -49.81
C GLU A 48 6.47 25.03 -49.57
N GLN A 49 5.15 24.98 -49.74
CA GLN A 49 4.29 26.15 -49.50
C GLN A 49 4.24 26.54 -48.02
N LEU A 50 4.20 25.55 -47.12
CA LEU A 50 4.18 25.76 -45.66
C LEU A 50 5.46 26.42 -45.16
N GLN A 51 6.63 25.94 -45.59
CA GLN A 51 7.92 26.55 -45.23
C GLN A 51 8.02 27.99 -45.74
N ARG A 52 7.61 28.25 -47.00
CA ARG A 52 7.57 29.60 -47.56
C ARG A 52 6.63 30.51 -46.77
N PHE A 53 5.47 30.00 -46.37
CA PHE A 53 4.48 30.75 -45.60
C PHE A 53 5.03 31.14 -44.22
N LEU A 54 5.51 30.16 -43.45
CA LEU A 54 6.05 30.37 -42.10
C LEU A 54 7.27 31.30 -42.07
N THR A 55 8.12 31.24 -43.10
CA THR A 55 9.27 32.14 -43.24
C THR A 55 8.84 33.57 -43.54
N LYS A 56 7.84 33.74 -44.42
CA LYS A 56 7.43 35.07 -44.90
C LYS A 56 6.44 35.77 -43.97
N PHE A 57 5.62 35.02 -43.24
CA PHE A 57 4.57 35.55 -42.36
C PHE A 57 4.64 34.92 -40.96
N PRO A 58 5.72 35.15 -40.19
CA PRO A 58 5.92 34.54 -38.87
C PRO A 58 4.93 35.03 -37.81
N GLU A 59 4.26 36.16 -38.00
CA GLU A 59 3.24 36.69 -37.07
C GLU A 59 1.81 36.52 -37.62
N SER A 60 1.62 35.64 -38.61
CA SER A 60 0.31 35.40 -39.20
C SER A 60 -0.67 34.78 -38.22
N SER A 61 -1.94 35.18 -38.30
CA SER A 61 -3.05 34.49 -37.63
C SER A 61 -3.18 33.01 -38.03
N HIS A 62 -2.65 32.62 -39.20
CA HIS A 62 -2.64 31.23 -39.67
C HIS A 62 -1.40 30.43 -39.24
N ARG A 63 -0.46 31.03 -38.49
CA ARG A 63 0.80 30.37 -38.10
C ARG A 63 0.58 29.06 -37.36
N LEU A 64 -0.39 29.02 -36.44
CA LEU A 64 -0.70 27.80 -35.69
C LEU A 64 -1.10 26.66 -36.64
N GLU A 65 -2.03 26.91 -37.54
CA GLU A 65 -2.48 25.89 -38.49
C GLU A 65 -1.38 25.51 -39.49
N ALA A 66 -0.53 26.46 -39.90
CA ALA A 66 0.64 26.19 -40.73
C ALA A 66 1.64 25.24 -40.03
N LEU A 67 1.94 25.44 -38.74
CA LEU A 67 2.82 24.56 -37.96
C LEU A 67 2.23 23.15 -37.84
N ARG A 68 0.91 23.05 -37.62
CA ARG A 68 0.19 21.77 -37.55
C ARG A 68 0.30 20.99 -38.87
N LEU A 69 -0.03 21.64 -39.99
CA LEU A 69 0.04 21.04 -41.32
C LEU A 69 1.48 20.70 -41.73
N GLN A 70 2.47 21.51 -41.33
CA GLN A 70 3.89 21.22 -41.57
C GLN A 70 4.33 19.97 -40.83
N GLY A 71 3.91 19.81 -39.58
CA GLY A 71 4.11 18.58 -38.82
C GLY A 71 3.59 17.35 -39.55
N ILE A 72 2.33 17.40 -39.98
CA ILE A 72 1.66 16.29 -40.68
C ILE A 72 2.36 15.96 -42.01
N ALA A 73 2.63 16.96 -42.86
CA ALA A 73 3.31 16.76 -44.13
C ALA A 73 4.75 16.24 -43.94
N GLY A 74 5.43 16.66 -42.86
CA GLY A 74 6.76 16.18 -42.51
C GLY A 74 6.78 14.67 -42.23
N MET A 75 5.77 14.16 -41.52
CA MET A 75 5.63 12.72 -41.27
C MET A 75 5.43 11.93 -42.57
N GLU A 76 4.60 12.43 -43.49
CA GLU A 76 4.35 11.76 -44.78
C GLU A 76 5.61 11.69 -45.66
N LEU A 77 6.50 12.67 -45.52
CA LEU A 77 7.80 12.72 -46.20
C LEU A 77 8.91 11.96 -45.47
N GLY A 78 8.64 11.39 -44.29
CA GLY A 78 9.65 10.75 -43.44
C GLY A 78 10.65 11.74 -42.80
N GLN A 79 10.30 13.03 -42.75
CA GLN A 79 11.10 14.09 -42.14
C GLN A 79 10.76 14.21 -40.65
N TRP A 80 11.09 13.18 -39.87
CA TRP A 80 10.63 13.01 -38.48
C TRP A 80 11.02 14.18 -37.55
N THR A 81 12.26 14.66 -37.65
CA THR A 81 12.76 15.78 -36.84
C THR A 81 12.01 17.07 -37.11
N LEU A 82 11.81 17.41 -38.39
CA LEU A 82 11.04 18.59 -38.77
C LEU A 82 9.58 18.45 -38.33
N ALA A 83 9.01 17.25 -38.48
CA ALA A 83 7.64 16.98 -38.07
C ALA A 83 7.46 17.21 -36.56
N ARG A 84 8.34 16.61 -35.75
CA ARG A 84 8.37 16.75 -34.29
C ARG A 84 8.47 18.21 -33.87
N GLU A 85 9.47 18.94 -34.37
CA GLU A 85 9.70 20.34 -34.01
C GLU A 85 8.52 21.24 -34.40
N SER A 86 7.88 20.97 -35.54
CA SER A 86 6.70 21.71 -35.99
C SER A 86 5.50 21.47 -35.07
N LEU A 87 5.27 20.22 -34.64
CA LEU A 87 4.18 19.86 -33.73
C LEU A 87 4.43 20.36 -32.29
N GLU A 88 5.66 20.30 -31.79
CA GLU A 88 6.04 20.90 -30.50
C GLU A 88 5.85 22.42 -30.51
N SER A 89 6.22 23.08 -31.62
CA SER A 89 6.01 24.51 -31.82
C SER A 89 4.52 24.86 -31.86
N TYR A 90 3.70 24.03 -32.51
CA TYR A 90 2.24 24.18 -32.51
C TYR A 90 1.65 24.14 -31.08
N LEU A 91 2.06 23.16 -30.28
CA LEU A 91 1.58 23.02 -28.90
C LEU A 91 2.03 24.16 -27.99
N SER A 92 3.30 24.57 -28.14
CA SER A 92 3.92 25.66 -27.36
C SER A 92 3.29 27.01 -27.67
N ALA A 93 2.84 27.22 -28.91
CA ALA A 93 2.14 28.41 -29.34
C ALA A 93 0.63 28.42 -28.96
N GLY A 94 0.16 27.42 -28.19
CA GLY A 94 -1.23 27.35 -27.71
C GLY A 94 -2.19 26.59 -28.62
N GLY A 95 -1.70 25.85 -29.61
CA GLY A 95 -2.50 24.99 -30.47
C GLY A 95 -3.20 23.86 -29.68
N ARG A 96 -4.51 23.68 -29.91
CA ARG A 96 -5.33 22.66 -29.22
C ARG A 96 -6.28 21.88 -30.13
N THR A 97 -6.35 22.22 -31.41
CA THR A 97 -7.16 21.50 -32.41
C THR A 97 -6.60 20.09 -32.60
N ASP A 98 -7.49 19.09 -32.58
CA ASP A 98 -7.15 17.67 -32.74
C ASP A 98 -6.03 17.18 -31.80
N LEU A 99 -5.99 17.74 -30.57
CA LEU A 99 -4.91 17.49 -29.61
C LEU A 99 -4.54 16.01 -29.44
N PRO A 100 -5.49 15.04 -29.33
CA PRO A 100 -5.14 13.63 -29.26
C PRO A 100 -4.37 13.10 -30.49
N ASP A 101 -4.77 13.51 -31.70
CA ASP A 101 -4.08 13.13 -32.93
C ASP A 101 -2.67 13.73 -32.99
N ILE A 102 -2.52 14.98 -32.55
CA ILE A 102 -1.20 15.65 -32.47
C ILE A 102 -0.29 14.96 -31.46
N GLN A 103 -0.79 14.60 -30.28
CA GLN A 103 -0.03 13.86 -29.27
C GLN A 103 0.40 12.48 -29.78
N PHE A 104 -0.50 11.76 -30.45
CA PHE A 104 -0.19 10.49 -31.11
C PHE A 104 0.92 10.66 -32.15
N ARG A 105 0.78 11.63 -33.07
CA ARG A 105 1.79 11.91 -34.10
C ARG A 105 3.15 12.26 -33.53
N LEU A 106 3.18 13.04 -32.45
CA LEU A 106 4.41 13.39 -31.74
C LEU A 106 5.07 12.14 -31.14
N ALA A 107 4.30 11.26 -30.53
CA ALA A 107 4.79 9.98 -30.00
C ALA A 107 5.40 9.10 -31.11
N ILE A 108 4.78 9.05 -32.30
CA ILE A 108 5.33 8.36 -33.46
C ILE A 108 6.64 8.99 -33.93
N CYS A 109 6.74 10.32 -34.01
CA CYS A 109 7.98 10.99 -34.39
C CYS A 109 9.12 10.66 -33.43
N LEU A 110 8.86 10.70 -32.12
CA LEU A 110 9.84 10.31 -31.09
C LEU A 110 10.30 8.86 -31.25
N ALA A 111 9.38 7.93 -31.55
CA ALA A 111 9.70 6.53 -31.76
C ALA A 111 10.57 6.32 -33.02
N ARG A 112 10.27 7.03 -34.12
CA ARG A 112 11.05 6.94 -35.37
C ARG A 112 12.43 7.59 -35.27
N GLU A 113 12.60 8.53 -34.35
CA GLU A 113 13.90 9.12 -33.98
C GLU A 113 14.69 8.28 -32.96
N ASP A 114 14.16 7.10 -32.56
CA ASP A 114 14.74 6.23 -31.52
C ASP A 114 15.06 6.97 -30.20
N ARG A 115 14.15 7.86 -29.78
CA ARG A 115 14.27 8.60 -28.51
C ARG A 115 13.82 7.72 -27.35
N ILE A 116 14.69 6.80 -26.93
CA ILE A 116 14.42 5.70 -25.99
C ILE A 116 13.79 6.16 -24.66
N ASP A 117 14.13 7.35 -24.15
CA ASP A 117 13.59 7.85 -22.88
C ASP A 117 12.18 8.47 -23.02
N ALA A 118 11.91 9.14 -24.15
CA ALA A 118 10.70 9.93 -24.34
C ALA A 118 9.60 9.17 -25.11
N ALA A 119 9.98 8.37 -26.11
CA ALA A 119 9.04 7.67 -26.97
C ALA A 119 8.15 6.67 -26.21
N PRO A 120 8.69 5.82 -25.29
CA PRO A 120 7.85 4.88 -24.56
C PRO A 120 6.79 5.55 -23.69
N ALA A 121 7.15 6.63 -23.01
CA ALA A 121 6.23 7.38 -22.15
C ALA A 121 5.10 8.01 -22.98
N ALA A 122 5.44 8.63 -24.11
CA ALA A 122 4.47 9.26 -25.01
C ALA A 122 3.53 8.23 -25.64
N LEU A 123 4.06 7.12 -26.17
CA LEU A 123 3.26 6.05 -26.76
C LEU A 123 2.34 5.38 -25.74
N ARG A 124 2.84 5.11 -24.52
CA ARG A 124 2.03 4.55 -23.43
C ARG A 124 0.89 5.49 -23.05
N ASN A 125 1.14 6.79 -22.95
CA ASN A 125 0.11 7.77 -22.64
C ASN A 125 -1.03 7.73 -23.67
N VAL A 126 -0.71 7.65 -24.96
CA VAL A 126 -1.71 7.55 -26.04
C VAL A 126 -2.44 6.21 -25.97
N ALA A 127 -1.72 5.10 -25.80
CA ALA A 127 -2.31 3.76 -25.70
C ALA A 127 -3.33 3.65 -24.56
N VAL A 128 -3.08 4.32 -23.43
CA VAL A 128 -3.96 4.29 -22.26
C VAL A 128 -5.11 5.29 -22.41
N ASN A 129 -4.82 6.54 -22.76
CA ASN A 129 -5.75 7.65 -22.58
C ASN A 129 -6.49 8.11 -23.84
N ASP A 130 -6.07 7.69 -25.05
CA ASP A 130 -6.74 8.13 -26.28
C ASP A 130 -8.12 7.46 -26.42
N SER A 131 -9.12 8.24 -26.80
CA SER A 131 -10.49 7.75 -27.02
C SER A 131 -10.64 6.96 -28.32
N SER A 132 -9.71 7.10 -29.26
CA SER A 132 -9.69 6.33 -30.51
C SER A 132 -8.97 5.00 -30.30
N ASP A 133 -9.71 3.90 -30.41
CA ASP A 133 -9.17 2.55 -30.35
C ASP A 133 -8.12 2.28 -31.42
N GLU A 134 -8.28 2.85 -32.62
CA GLU A 134 -7.30 2.72 -33.69
C GLU A 134 -5.95 3.35 -33.33
N ARG A 135 -5.96 4.58 -32.79
CA ARG A 135 -4.72 5.25 -32.35
C ARG A 135 -4.13 4.57 -31.12
N ALA A 136 -4.96 4.20 -30.14
CA ALA A 136 -4.52 3.49 -28.95
C ALA A 136 -3.83 2.16 -29.32
N ALA A 137 -4.45 1.37 -30.19
CA ALA A 137 -3.88 0.11 -30.65
C ALA A 137 -2.59 0.31 -31.46
N THR A 138 -2.55 1.32 -32.32
CA THR A 138 -1.34 1.65 -33.09
C THR A 138 -0.20 2.08 -32.17
N ALA A 139 -0.46 2.93 -31.18
CA ALA A 139 0.54 3.37 -30.21
C ALA A 139 1.09 2.21 -29.38
N ALA A 140 0.23 1.30 -28.92
CA ALA A 140 0.66 0.10 -28.19
C ALA A 140 1.50 -0.84 -29.07
N ARG A 141 1.16 -1.02 -30.35
CA ARG A 141 1.96 -1.85 -31.28
C ARG A 141 3.30 -1.23 -31.64
N GLU A 142 3.37 0.10 -31.77
CA GLU A 142 4.64 0.81 -31.96
C GLU A 142 5.51 0.69 -30.71
N LEU A 143 4.91 0.69 -29.51
CA LEU A 143 5.61 0.43 -28.26
C LEU A 143 6.15 -1.00 -28.19
N VAL A 144 5.35 -1.99 -28.62
CA VAL A 144 5.79 -3.40 -28.76
C VAL A 144 6.98 -3.50 -29.72
N GLY A 145 6.90 -2.86 -30.89
CA GLY A 145 7.98 -2.84 -31.87
C GLY A 145 9.27 -2.22 -31.33
N LEU A 146 9.15 -1.06 -30.68
CA LEU A 146 10.28 -0.36 -30.05
C LEU A 146 10.96 -1.23 -28.98
N HIS A 147 10.19 -1.84 -28.09
CA HIS A 147 10.74 -2.71 -27.06
C HIS A 147 11.33 -4.00 -27.62
N SER A 148 10.73 -4.58 -28.66
CA SER A 148 11.25 -5.77 -29.34
C SER A 148 12.60 -5.48 -30.00
N PHE A 149 12.72 -4.33 -30.66
CA PHE A 149 13.97 -3.90 -31.29
C PHE A 149 15.12 -3.78 -30.28
N HIS A 150 14.84 -3.28 -29.08
CA HIS A 150 15.80 -3.13 -27.99
C HIS A 150 15.95 -4.39 -27.11
N GLY A 151 15.31 -5.50 -27.45
CA GLY A 151 15.38 -6.75 -26.67
C GLY A 151 14.75 -6.67 -25.27
N ALA A 152 13.87 -5.69 -25.03
CA ALA A 152 13.21 -5.46 -23.75
C ALA A 152 11.93 -6.33 -23.62
N TRP A 153 12.08 -7.65 -23.65
CA TRP A 153 10.96 -8.61 -23.79
C TRP A 153 9.90 -8.54 -22.69
N ARG A 154 10.27 -8.20 -21.44
CA ARG A 154 9.28 -7.96 -20.38
C ARG A 154 8.39 -6.76 -20.70
N LYS A 155 8.98 -5.68 -21.23
CA LYS A 155 8.23 -4.49 -21.64
C LYS A 155 7.38 -4.75 -22.87
N VAL A 156 7.76 -5.70 -23.72
CA VAL A 156 6.90 -6.19 -24.83
C VAL A 156 5.61 -6.79 -24.29
N LEU A 157 5.68 -7.74 -23.35
CA LEU A 157 4.48 -8.33 -22.75
C LEU A 157 3.62 -7.29 -22.02
N GLN A 158 4.24 -6.34 -21.33
CA GLN A 158 3.53 -5.22 -20.68
C GLN A 158 2.81 -4.31 -21.68
N ALA A 159 3.44 -3.99 -22.82
CA ALA A 159 2.82 -3.20 -23.88
C ALA A 159 1.66 -3.95 -24.55
N GLN A 160 1.76 -5.28 -24.70
CA GLN A 160 0.66 -6.13 -25.15
C GLN A 160 -0.48 -6.21 -24.14
N GLY A 161 -0.17 -6.13 -22.85
CA GLY A 161 -1.16 -5.96 -21.78
C GLY A 161 -2.09 -4.76 -22.03
N LEU A 162 -1.57 -3.63 -22.54
CA LEU A 162 -2.38 -2.45 -22.87
C LEU A 162 -3.42 -2.72 -23.97
N LEU A 163 -3.07 -3.56 -24.95
CA LEU A 163 -4.00 -3.98 -26.00
C LEU A 163 -5.10 -4.88 -25.40
N LEU A 164 -4.72 -5.82 -24.55
CA LEU A 164 -5.64 -6.76 -23.90
C LEU A 164 -6.60 -6.05 -22.95
N ASP A 165 -6.11 -5.11 -22.14
CA ASP A 165 -6.91 -4.30 -21.21
C ASP A 165 -8.03 -3.52 -21.93
N ARG A 166 -7.79 -3.14 -23.20
CA ARG A 166 -8.76 -2.42 -24.04
C ARG A 166 -9.50 -3.30 -25.04
N GLN A 167 -9.31 -4.62 -25.01
CA GLN A 167 -9.87 -5.56 -26.00
C GLN A 167 -9.45 -5.26 -27.46
N LEU A 168 -8.28 -4.66 -27.66
CA LEU A 168 -7.71 -4.28 -28.96
C LEU A 168 -6.62 -5.25 -29.46
N PHE A 169 -6.37 -6.32 -28.71
CA PHE A 169 -5.42 -7.37 -29.05
C PHE A 169 -5.95 -8.19 -30.23
N ASP A 170 -5.20 -8.23 -31.32
CA ASP A 170 -5.50 -9.04 -32.50
C ASP A 170 -4.58 -10.26 -32.51
N PRO A 171 -5.07 -11.47 -32.22
CA PRO A 171 -4.27 -12.68 -32.20
C PRO A 171 -3.53 -12.97 -33.52
N ALA A 172 -4.04 -12.52 -34.67
CA ALA A 172 -3.38 -12.74 -35.95
C ALA A 172 -2.10 -11.92 -36.11
N ILE A 173 -2.00 -10.79 -35.41
CA ILE A 173 -0.88 -9.86 -35.49
C ILE A 173 0.00 -10.00 -34.24
N ASP A 174 -0.63 -9.86 -33.07
CA ASP A 174 0.05 -9.55 -31.83
C ASP A 174 0.65 -10.81 -31.17
N ILE A 175 0.06 -12.00 -31.36
CA ILE A 175 0.54 -13.23 -30.71
C ILE A 175 1.95 -13.64 -31.16
N SER A 176 2.33 -13.26 -32.38
CA SER A 176 3.64 -13.59 -32.95
C SER A 176 4.79 -12.96 -32.13
N TYR A 177 4.62 -11.69 -31.72
CA TYR A 177 5.56 -11.00 -30.84
C TYR A 177 5.55 -11.60 -29.42
N SER A 178 4.39 -12.04 -28.94
CA SER A 178 4.29 -12.70 -27.63
C SER A 178 5.08 -14.01 -27.60
N LYS A 179 5.00 -14.81 -28.67
CA LYS A 179 5.77 -16.06 -28.81
C LYS A 179 7.27 -15.81 -28.92
N GLN A 180 7.69 -14.80 -29.69
CA GLN A 180 9.11 -14.41 -29.75
C GLN A 180 9.64 -13.96 -28.38
N ALA A 181 8.86 -13.15 -27.65
CA ALA A 181 9.22 -12.78 -26.28
C ALA A 181 9.33 -14.03 -25.39
N ALA A 182 8.37 -14.96 -25.50
CA ALA A 182 8.35 -16.20 -24.75
C ALA A 182 9.60 -17.04 -24.97
N GLU A 183 10.15 -17.13 -26.18
CA GLU A 183 11.38 -17.88 -26.50
C GLU A 183 12.58 -17.46 -25.63
N VAL A 184 12.67 -16.18 -25.28
CA VAL A 184 13.76 -15.63 -24.46
C VAL A 184 13.55 -15.87 -22.97
N PHE A 185 12.30 -16.02 -22.52
CA PHE A 185 12.00 -16.36 -21.14
C PHE A 185 12.27 -17.85 -20.84
N SER A 186 12.75 -18.12 -19.63
CA SER A 186 12.72 -19.48 -19.08
C SER A 186 11.29 -19.85 -18.66
N ASP A 187 11.00 -21.15 -18.57
CA ASP A 187 9.70 -21.63 -18.11
C ASP A 187 9.39 -21.11 -16.70
N ALA A 188 10.39 -21.07 -15.81
CA ALA A 188 10.27 -20.48 -14.48
C ALA A 188 9.95 -18.97 -14.53
N ALA A 189 10.51 -18.23 -15.50
CA ALA A 189 10.21 -16.81 -15.66
C ALA A 189 8.80 -16.57 -16.21
N LEU A 190 8.33 -17.39 -17.16
CA LEU A 190 6.93 -17.34 -17.64
C LEU A 190 5.94 -17.74 -16.55
N GLN A 191 6.28 -18.75 -15.76
CA GLN A 191 5.49 -19.19 -14.61
C GLN A 191 5.46 -18.13 -13.50
N SER A 192 6.58 -17.43 -13.27
CA SER A 192 6.62 -16.27 -12.38
C SER A 192 5.76 -15.12 -12.92
N LEU A 193 5.79 -14.83 -14.23
CA LEU A 193 4.95 -13.78 -14.84
C LEU A 193 3.46 -14.13 -14.84
N SER A 194 3.09 -15.40 -14.97
CA SER A 194 1.68 -15.82 -14.89
C SER A 194 1.13 -15.75 -13.47
N ARG A 195 1.98 -15.82 -12.44
CA ARG A 195 1.63 -15.77 -11.01
C ARG A 195 1.88 -14.41 -10.33
N GLY A 196 2.80 -13.61 -10.87
CA GLY A 196 3.34 -12.41 -10.24
C GLY A 196 2.42 -11.19 -10.30
N THR A 197 2.88 -10.07 -9.74
CA THR A 197 2.07 -8.86 -9.52
C THR A 197 1.83 -7.97 -10.76
N ASP A 198 2.11 -8.46 -11.97
CA ASP A 198 1.82 -7.72 -13.21
C ASP A 198 0.29 -7.62 -13.46
N SER A 199 -0.14 -6.78 -14.41
CA SER A 199 -1.56 -6.60 -14.81
C SER A 199 -2.25 -7.96 -15.08
N PRO A 200 -3.54 -8.15 -14.73
CA PRO A 200 -4.30 -9.37 -15.05
C PRO A 200 -4.17 -9.81 -16.51
N SER A 201 -4.09 -8.86 -17.45
CA SER A 201 -3.86 -9.12 -18.87
C SER A 201 -2.48 -9.69 -19.18
N VAL A 202 -1.45 -9.23 -18.49
CA VAL A 202 -0.09 -9.78 -18.65
C VAL A 202 -0.01 -11.17 -18.05
N ARG A 203 -0.66 -11.42 -16.90
CA ARG A 203 -0.73 -12.75 -16.28
C ARG A 203 -1.42 -13.76 -17.20
N GLY A 204 -2.58 -13.40 -17.74
CA GLY A 204 -3.31 -14.25 -18.68
C GLY A 204 -2.52 -14.49 -19.96
N LEU A 205 -1.86 -13.47 -20.52
CA LEU A 205 -0.96 -13.65 -21.66
C LEU A 205 0.20 -14.60 -21.35
N ALA A 206 0.88 -14.44 -20.21
CA ALA A 206 1.97 -15.31 -19.80
C ALA A 206 1.49 -16.76 -19.56
N GLY A 207 0.31 -16.94 -18.95
CA GLY A 207 -0.31 -18.25 -18.77
C GLY A 207 -0.62 -18.93 -20.10
N TYR A 208 -1.12 -18.19 -21.08
CA TYR A 208 -1.38 -18.70 -22.43
C TYR A 208 -0.08 -19.12 -23.12
N LEU A 209 0.97 -18.30 -23.04
CA LEU A 209 2.28 -18.60 -23.62
C LEU A 209 2.93 -19.84 -22.97
N LEU A 210 2.72 -20.04 -21.67
CA LEU A 210 3.19 -21.23 -20.98
C LEU A 210 2.47 -22.49 -21.46
N LEU A 211 1.14 -22.44 -21.64
CA LEU A 211 0.38 -23.55 -22.23
C LEU A 211 0.86 -23.87 -23.65
N ASP A 212 1.09 -22.85 -24.49
CA ASP A 212 1.58 -23.01 -25.86
C ASP A 212 2.95 -23.69 -25.88
N ARG A 213 3.89 -23.16 -25.08
CA ARG A 213 5.27 -23.62 -25.00
C ARG A 213 5.40 -25.04 -24.46
N THR A 214 4.56 -25.42 -23.50
CA THR A 214 4.54 -26.76 -22.90
C THR A 214 3.72 -27.77 -23.71
N GLY A 215 3.14 -27.36 -24.84
CA GLY A 215 2.30 -28.23 -25.68
C GLY A 215 0.92 -28.54 -25.08
N GLN A 216 0.51 -27.78 -24.06
CA GLN A 216 -0.76 -27.96 -23.35
C GLN A 216 -1.95 -27.23 -23.98
N LEU A 217 -1.74 -26.46 -25.06
CA LEU A 217 -2.84 -25.90 -25.86
C LEU A 217 -3.53 -26.92 -26.79
N VAL A 218 -3.01 -28.14 -26.92
CA VAL A 218 -3.64 -29.17 -27.74
C VAL A 218 -4.94 -29.63 -27.10
N ASP A 219 -5.96 -29.95 -27.89
CA ASP A 219 -7.19 -30.56 -27.37
C ASP A 219 -7.02 -32.08 -27.18
N SER A 220 -6.61 -32.49 -25.98
CA SER A 220 -6.52 -33.89 -25.58
C SER A 220 -6.87 -34.09 -24.09
N PRO A 221 -7.14 -35.34 -23.65
CA PRO A 221 -7.38 -35.64 -22.23
C PRO A 221 -6.20 -35.27 -21.32
N GLU A 222 -4.96 -35.44 -21.79
CA GLU A 222 -3.75 -35.17 -21.01
C GLU A 222 -3.51 -33.68 -20.75
N THR A 223 -4.05 -32.81 -21.62
CA THR A 223 -3.91 -31.35 -21.52
C THR A 223 -5.15 -30.68 -20.93
N GLU A 224 -6.25 -31.42 -20.76
CA GLU A 224 -7.54 -30.88 -20.33
C GLU A 224 -7.42 -30.16 -18.99
N ASP A 225 -6.72 -30.74 -18.02
CA ASP A 225 -6.53 -30.14 -16.70
C ASP A 225 -5.78 -28.80 -16.76
N ALA A 226 -4.74 -28.71 -17.60
CA ALA A 226 -3.97 -27.48 -17.77
C ALA A 226 -4.80 -26.37 -18.43
N ARG A 227 -5.56 -26.71 -19.47
CA ARG A 227 -6.49 -25.77 -20.15
C ARG A 227 -7.61 -25.34 -19.21
N ARG A 228 -8.17 -26.26 -18.43
CA ARG A 228 -9.21 -25.99 -17.43
C ARG A 228 -8.69 -25.08 -16.33
N ARG A 229 -7.47 -25.32 -15.82
CA ARG A 229 -6.81 -24.45 -14.83
C ARG A 229 -6.62 -23.03 -15.37
N TYR A 230 -6.14 -22.89 -16.61
CA TYR A 230 -6.03 -21.58 -17.25
C TYR A 230 -7.40 -20.90 -17.38
N ALA A 231 -8.42 -21.62 -17.87
CA ALA A 231 -9.77 -21.08 -18.03
C ALA A 231 -10.37 -20.65 -16.69
N SER A 232 -10.15 -21.42 -15.63
CA SER A 232 -10.60 -21.09 -14.26
C SER A 232 -9.90 -19.86 -13.69
N ASN A 233 -8.61 -19.68 -13.98
CA ASN A 233 -7.81 -18.55 -13.48
C ASN A 233 -8.00 -17.28 -14.32
N HIS A 234 -8.34 -17.43 -15.59
CA HIS A 234 -8.45 -16.33 -16.56
C HIS A 234 -9.75 -16.36 -17.39
N PRO A 235 -10.94 -16.47 -16.75
CA PRO A 235 -12.21 -16.72 -17.46
C PRO A 235 -12.63 -15.59 -18.40
N GLU A 236 -12.27 -14.35 -18.07
CA GLU A 236 -12.60 -13.14 -18.84
C GLU A 236 -11.44 -12.69 -19.75
N HIS A 237 -10.32 -13.40 -19.72
CA HIS A 237 -9.15 -12.98 -20.47
C HIS A 237 -9.40 -13.16 -21.98
N PRO A 238 -9.10 -12.17 -22.84
CA PRO A 238 -9.40 -12.24 -24.27
C PRO A 238 -8.84 -13.49 -24.98
N LEU A 239 -7.69 -13.99 -24.52
CA LEU A 239 -7.07 -15.19 -25.09
C LEU A 239 -7.75 -16.51 -24.71
N ILE A 240 -8.76 -16.51 -23.84
CA ILE A 240 -9.51 -17.73 -23.53
C ILE A 240 -10.17 -18.34 -24.76
N ALA A 241 -10.55 -17.49 -25.73
CA ALA A 241 -11.10 -17.93 -27.02
C ALA A 241 -10.08 -18.72 -27.87
N LEU A 242 -8.78 -18.58 -27.58
CA LEU A 242 -7.71 -19.32 -28.25
C LEU A 242 -7.34 -20.62 -27.54
N VAL A 243 -7.86 -20.85 -26.32
CA VAL A 243 -7.66 -22.11 -25.59
C VAL A 243 -8.77 -23.07 -26.00
N PRO A 244 -8.46 -24.26 -26.56
CA PRO A 244 -9.49 -25.20 -26.97
C PRO A 244 -10.39 -25.57 -25.80
N GLY A 245 -11.71 -25.44 -25.97
CA GLY A 245 -12.69 -25.65 -24.90
C GLY A 245 -12.67 -24.59 -23.79
N GLY A 246 -11.75 -23.61 -23.82
CA GLY A 246 -11.50 -22.66 -22.74
C GLY A 246 -12.74 -21.87 -22.32
N ALA A 247 -13.48 -21.30 -23.27
CA ALA A 247 -14.72 -20.57 -22.97
C ALA A 247 -15.79 -21.46 -22.31
N GLY A 248 -15.90 -22.72 -22.75
CA GLY A 248 -16.79 -23.70 -22.14
C GLY A 248 -16.33 -24.09 -20.73
N MET A 249 -15.03 -24.29 -20.53
CA MET A 249 -14.42 -24.61 -19.24
C MET A 249 -14.58 -23.47 -18.23
N ALA A 250 -14.44 -22.21 -18.66
CA ALA A 250 -14.66 -21.04 -17.80
C ALA A 250 -16.13 -20.83 -17.43
N ALA A 251 -17.06 -21.30 -18.25
CA ALA A 251 -18.49 -21.22 -17.96
C ALA A 251 -18.96 -22.31 -16.98
N ILE A 252 -18.15 -23.33 -16.69
CA ILE A 252 -18.48 -24.35 -15.69
C ILE A 252 -18.37 -23.71 -14.30
N PRO A 253 -19.46 -23.64 -13.52
CA PRO A 253 -19.38 -23.18 -12.14
C PRO A 253 -18.37 -24.01 -11.36
N GLU A 254 -17.55 -23.35 -10.55
CA GLU A 254 -16.57 -24.03 -9.72
C GLU A 254 -17.27 -25.03 -8.78
N ASP A 255 -16.71 -26.24 -8.67
CA ASP A 255 -17.18 -27.26 -7.72
C ASP A 255 -16.76 -26.85 -6.30
N THR A 256 -17.52 -25.91 -5.74
CA THR A 256 -17.31 -25.32 -4.42
C THR A 256 -18.63 -25.15 -3.68
N ARG A 257 -18.58 -25.27 -2.35
CA ARG A 257 -19.67 -24.96 -1.43
C ARG A 257 -19.44 -23.56 -0.85
N PRO A 258 -20.23 -22.53 -1.23
CA PRO A 258 -20.00 -21.15 -0.80
C PRO A 258 -20.13 -20.91 0.71
N ASP A 259 -20.82 -21.81 1.41
CA ASP A 259 -21.11 -21.79 2.83
C ASP A 259 -20.07 -22.55 3.68
N VAL A 260 -18.99 -23.05 3.09
CA VAL A 260 -18.02 -23.90 3.82
C VAL A 260 -16.62 -23.34 3.79
N VAL A 261 -16.04 -23.14 4.97
CA VAL A 261 -14.67 -22.70 5.16
C VAL A 261 -13.88 -23.79 5.87
N GLY A 262 -12.73 -24.15 5.30
CA GLY A 262 -11.78 -25.07 5.92
C GLY A 262 -10.95 -24.37 6.98
N VAL A 263 -10.57 -25.10 8.03
CA VAL A 263 -9.66 -24.61 9.08
C VAL A 263 -8.51 -25.60 9.19
N LEU A 264 -7.29 -25.15 8.91
CA LEU A 264 -6.10 -25.98 8.86
C LEU A 264 -5.16 -25.57 9.99
N LEU A 265 -5.17 -26.30 11.11
CA LEU A 265 -4.47 -25.93 12.34
C LEU A 265 -3.80 -27.13 13.02
N PRO A 266 -2.72 -26.93 13.79
CA PRO A 266 -2.11 -27.99 14.59
C PRO A 266 -2.93 -28.22 15.87
N LEU A 267 -3.89 -29.13 15.84
CA LEU A 267 -4.80 -29.44 16.96
C LEU A 267 -4.29 -30.61 17.82
N SER A 268 -3.21 -31.28 17.38
CA SER A 268 -2.48 -32.27 18.17
C SER A 268 -0.97 -32.03 18.18
N GLY A 269 -0.26 -32.83 18.96
CA GLY A 269 1.20 -32.75 19.07
C GLY A 269 1.70 -31.54 19.86
N ARG A 270 2.92 -31.10 19.55
CA ARG A 270 3.63 -30.05 20.31
C ARG A 270 2.94 -28.68 20.25
N TYR A 271 2.19 -28.43 19.17
CA TYR A 271 1.56 -27.14 18.89
C TYR A 271 0.04 -27.15 19.09
N ALA A 272 -0.52 -28.20 19.71
CA ALA A 272 -1.95 -28.29 20.03
C ALA A 272 -2.47 -27.06 20.78
N ALA A 273 -1.78 -26.66 21.86
CA ALA A 273 -2.21 -25.53 22.68
C ALA A 273 -2.40 -24.22 21.88
N PRO A 274 -1.41 -23.72 21.10
CA PRO A 274 -1.64 -22.55 20.25
C PRO A 274 -2.67 -22.79 19.12
N GLY A 275 -2.75 -24.01 18.55
CA GLY A 275 -3.78 -24.35 17.57
C GLY A 275 -5.21 -24.22 18.12
N GLU A 276 -5.44 -24.69 19.35
CA GLU A 276 -6.71 -24.55 20.06
C GLU A 276 -7.08 -23.08 20.29
N LEU A 277 -6.10 -22.23 20.63
CA LEU A 277 -6.34 -20.78 20.81
C LEU A 277 -6.80 -20.14 19.49
N ALA A 278 -6.13 -20.42 18.39
CA ALA A 278 -6.57 -19.94 17.08
C ALA A 278 -7.98 -20.43 16.72
N LEU A 279 -8.29 -21.71 16.97
CA LEU A 279 -9.61 -22.27 16.74
C LEU A 279 -10.71 -21.57 17.57
N ARG A 280 -10.40 -21.18 18.82
CA ARG A 280 -11.30 -20.38 19.66
C ARG A 280 -11.58 -19.00 19.09
N GLY A 281 -10.54 -18.34 18.56
CA GLY A 281 -10.67 -17.06 17.86
C GLY A 281 -11.59 -17.16 16.64
N ILE A 282 -11.38 -18.17 15.79
CA ILE A 282 -12.22 -18.45 14.60
C ILE A 282 -13.67 -18.75 15.03
N SER A 283 -13.86 -19.57 16.06
CA SER A 283 -15.19 -19.93 16.56
C SER A 283 -15.94 -18.73 17.11
N LEU A 284 -15.25 -17.84 17.82
CA LEU A 284 -15.85 -16.59 18.31
C LEU A 284 -16.21 -15.65 17.16
N ALA A 285 -15.39 -15.57 16.11
CA ALA A 285 -15.71 -14.79 14.91
C ALA A 285 -16.98 -15.30 14.22
N LYS A 286 -17.17 -16.62 14.16
CA LYS A 286 -18.40 -17.22 13.63
C LYS A 286 -19.62 -16.83 14.48
N ALA A 287 -19.52 -16.91 15.81
CA ALA A 287 -20.61 -16.48 16.70
C ALA A 287 -20.93 -14.98 16.51
N SER A 288 -19.89 -14.15 16.37
CA SER A 288 -19.98 -12.71 16.12
C SER A 288 -20.62 -12.38 14.77
N ALA A 289 -20.34 -13.16 13.73
CA ALA A 289 -20.97 -13.05 12.41
C ALA A 289 -22.47 -13.37 12.47
N LEU A 290 -22.85 -14.45 13.17
CA LEU A 290 -24.25 -14.82 13.37
C LEU A 290 -25.02 -13.74 14.15
N ALA A 291 -24.41 -13.17 15.19
CA ALA A 291 -25.01 -12.07 15.96
C ALA A 291 -25.24 -10.80 15.12
N ARG A 292 -24.43 -10.58 14.06
CA ARG A 292 -24.62 -9.51 13.07
C ARG A 292 -25.67 -9.82 12.01
N GLY A 293 -26.25 -11.03 12.02
CA GLY A 293 -27.22 -11.48 11.02
C GLY A 293 -26.59 -11.91 9.69
N TRP A 294 -25.29 -12.19 9.67
CA TRP A 294 -24.63 -12.75 8.49
C TRP A 294 -24.95 -14.24 8.33
N SER A 295 -24.78 -14.75 7.11
CA SER A 295 -25.00 -16.15 6.76
C SER A 295 -24.18 -17.09 7.65
N ASP A 296 -24.79 -18.21 8.07
CA ASP A 296 -24.07 -19.26 8.79
C ASP A 296 -23.09 -19.97 7.85
N VAL A 297 -21.84 -20.08 8.30
CA VAL A 297 -20.74 -20.72 7.56
C VAL A 297 -20.32 -21.98 8.28
N GLU A 298 -20.36 -23.13 7.60
CA GLU A 298 -19.82 -24.39 8.10
C GLU A 298 -18.30 -24.31 8.19
N LEU A 299 -17.75 -24.67 9.36
CA LEU A 299 -16.30 -24.77 9.57
C LEU A 299 -15.88 -26.22 9.56
N VAL A 300 -14.89 -26.56 8.73
CA VAL A 300 -14.31 -27.91 8.63
C VAL A 300 -12.87 -27.89 9.13
N PRO A 301 -12.62 -28.18 10.42
CA PRO A 301 -11.28 -28.25 10.96
C PRO A 301 -10.56 -29.54 10.55
N ILE A 302 -9.31 -29.40 10.11
CA ILE A 302 -8.35 -30.49 9.90
C ILE A 302 -7.13 -30.24 10.78
N ASP A 303 -6.77 -31.27 11.54
CA ASP A 303 -5.56 -31.31 12.35
C ASP A 303 -4.32 -31.56 11.48
N THR A 304 -3.36 -30.64 11.53
CA THR A 304 -2.06 -30.79 10.85
C THR A 304 -1.00 -31.47 11.72
N ALA A 305 -1.23 -31.61 13.03
CA ALA A 305 -0.27 -32.06 14.03
C ALA A 305 1.06 -31.27 14.06
N GLY A 306 1.13 -30.11 13.39
CA GLY A 306 2.37 -29.36 13.20
C GLY A 306 3.26 -29.87 12.06
N ASP A 307 2.73 -30.71 11.17
CA ASP A 307 3.46 -31.43 10.13
C ASP A 307 3.17 -30.89 8.71
N PRO A 308 4.19 -30.53 7.91
CA PRO A 308 4.00 -29.95 6.58
C PRO A 308 3.33 -30.89 5.55
N GLU A 309 3.59 -32.20 5.62
CA GLU A 309 2.99 -33.17 4.70
C GLU A 309 1.50 -33.34 5.01
N GLN A 310 1.15 -33.44 6.29
CA GLN A 310 -0.24 -33.46 6.75
C GLN A 310 -0.98 -32.16 6.43
N ALA A 311 -0.34 -30.99 6.56
CA ALA A 311 -0.93 -29.72 6.15
C ALA A 311 -1.29 -29.73 4.65
N THR A 312 -0.42 -30.28 3.80
CA THR A 312 -0.63 -30.38 2.35
C THR A 312 -1.75 -31.35 2.00
N ALA A 313 -1.77 -32.52 2.63
CA ALA A 313 -2.83 -33.52 2.46
C ALA A 313 -4.18 -33.01 2.99
N GLY A 314 -4.17 -32.28 4.11
CA GLY A 314 -5.34 -31.62 4.69
C GLY A 314 -5.92 -30.58 3.75
N LEU A 315 -5.08 -29.73 3.15
CA LEU A 315 -5.53 -28.75 2.15
C LEU A 315 -6.23 -29.42 0.95
N ARG A 316 -5.66 -30.51 0.40
CA ARG A 316 -6.33 -31.29 -0.67
C ARG A 316 -7.65 -31.87 -0.20
N THR A 317 -7.71 -32.42 1.01
CA THR A 317 -8.94 -32.97 1.58
C THR A 317 -10.05 -31.91 1.70
N LEU A 318 -9.72 -30.72 2.20
CA LEU A 318 -10.65 -29.59 2.28
C LEU A 318 -11.20 -29.20 0.90
N VAL A 319 -10.33 -29.10 -0.11
CA VAL A 319 -10.74 -28.68 -1.45
C VAL A 319 -11.49 -29.77 -2.20
N GLU A 320 -10.97 -30.99 -2.23
CA GLU A 320 -11.44 -32.06 -3.10
C GLU A 320 -12.66 -32.78 -2.52
N GLN A 321 -12.74 -32.94 -1.19
CA GLN A 321 -13.83 -33.67 -0.53
C GLN A 321 -14.87 -32.72 0.06
N HIS A 322 -14.43 -31.70 0.80
CA HIS A 322 -15.33 -30.75 1.45
C HIS A 322 -15.73 -29.57 0.57
N LYS A 323 -15.06 -29.39 -0.59
CA LYS A 323 -15.37 -28.37 -1.59
C LYS A 323 -15.34 -26.95 -1.01
N VAL A 324 -14.50 -26.71 0.01
CA VAL A 324 -14.46 -25.42 0.73
C VAL A 324 -14.24 -24.24 -0.22
N ILE A 325 -14.81 -23.07 0.11
CA ILE A 325 -14.59 -21.83 -0.64
C ILE A 325 -13.29 -21.13 -0.25
N ALA A 326 -12.82 -21.34 0.99
CA ALA A 326 -11.57 -20.81 1.52
C ALA A 326 -11.00 -21.69 2.63
N VAL A 327 -9.73 -21.46 2.98
CA VAL A 327 -9.07 -22.09 4.13
C VAL A 327 -8.46 -21.03 5.05
N LEU A 328 -8.70 -21.17 6.35
CA LEU A 328 -8.05 -20.39 7.41
C LEU A 328 -6.90 -21.20 8.01
N GLY A 329 -5.72 -20.60 8.12
CA GLY A 329 -4.48 -21.27 8.50
C GLY A 329 -3.64 -21.68 7.27
N PRO A 330 -2.49 -22.33 7.45
CA PRO A 330 -1.90 -22.76 8.72
C PRO A 330 -1.28 -21.60 9.52
N MET A 331 -0.73 -21.93 10.70
CA MET A 331 -0.06 -20.96 11.58
C MET A 331 1.45 -21.18 11.72
N LEU A 332 1.98 -22.36 11.36
CA LEU A 332 3.43 -22.60 11.39
C LEU A 332 4.07 -22.28 10.05
N SER A 333 5.24 -21.62 10.08
CA SER A 333 5.95 -21.22 8.85
C SER A 333 6.33 -22.41 7.95
N SER A 334 6.63 -23.58 8.54
CA SER A 334 6.96 -24.79 7.78
C SER A 334 5.76 -25.38 7.05
N GLU A 335 4.56 -25.30 7.64
CA GLU A 335 3.31 -25.73 7.00
C GLU A 335 2.92 -24.75 5.90
N GLY A 336 3.01 -23.45 6.18
CA GLY A 336 2.71 -22.39 5.21
C GLY A 336 3.56 -22.51 3.95
N GLU A 337 4.87 -22.77 4.09
CA GLU A 337 5.78 -22.95 2.96
C GLU A 337 5.44 -24.19 2.12
N ALA A 338 5.01 -25.28 2.75
CA ALA A 338 4.67 -26.52 2.04
C ALA A 338 3.37 -26.43 1.22
N ILE A 339 2.41 -25.61 1.65
CA ILE A 339 1.11 -25.54 0.97
C ILE A 339 1.06 -24.57 -0.22
N LEU A 340 2.02 -23.67 -0.39
CA LEU A 340 1.95 -22.57 -1.38
C LEU A 340 1.62 -23.07 -2.79
N SER A 341 2.38 -24.04 -3.30
CA SER A 341 2.16 -24.58 -4.64
C SER A 341 0.83 -25.34 -4.74
N THR A 342 0.42 -26.00 -3.66
CA THR A 342 -0.82 -26.79 -3.64
C THR A 342 -2.04 -25.87 -3.62
N ALA A 343 -2.01 -24.77 -2.88
CA ALA A 343 -3.08 -23.76 -2.86
C ALA A 343 -3.30 -23.16 -4.26
N ASP A 344 -2.23 -22.78 -4.95
CA ASP A 344 -2.31 -22.27 -6.33
C ASP A 344 -2.74 -23.33 -7.35
N GLU A 345 -2.30 -24.59 -7.18
CA GLU A 345 -2.73 -25.71 -8.03
C GLU A 345 -4.23 -25.95 -7.93
N LEU A 346 -4.76 -25.87 -6.71
CA LEU A 346 -6.17 -26.10 -6.37
C LEU A 346 -7.05 -24.85 -6.55
N GLY A 347 -6.45 -23.68 -6.76
CA GLY A 347 -7.15 -22.41 -6.94
C GLY A 347 -7.89 -21.89 -5.71
N VAL A 348 -7.53 -22.36 -4.50
CA VAL A 348 -8.27 -22.06 -3.25
C VAL A 348 -7.64 -20.91 -2.47
N PRO A 349 -8.40 -19.86 -2.09
CA PRO A 349 -7.88 -18.81 -1.24
C PRO A 349 -7.55 -19.37 0.15
N VAL A 350 -6.30 -19.18 0.57
CA VAL A 350 -5.79 -19.59 1.88
C VAL A 350 -5.34 -18.35 2.65
N LEU A 351 -5.93 -18.10 3.81
CA LEU A 351 -5.53 -17.03 4.72
C LEU A 351 -4.68 -17.60 5.85
N MET A 352 -3.37 -17.59 5.66
CA MET A 352 -2.40 -18.05 6.64
C MET A 352 -2.26 -17.06 7.80
N MET A 353 -1.83 -17.58 8.94
CA MET A 353 -1.58 -16.82 10.17
C MET A 353 -0.13 -17.04 10.62
N VAL A 354 0.81 -16.98 9.68
CA VAL A 354 2.21 -17.33 9.91
C VAL A 354 3.04 -16.09 10.25
N GLN A 355 3.92 -16.21 11.24
CA GLN A 355 4.85 -15.14 11.64
C GLN A 355 6.06 -15.03 10.67
N ARG A 356 5.83 -15.14 9.36
CA ARG A 356 6.83 -14.98 8.30
C ARG A 356 6.27 -14.13 7.14
N PRO A 357 6.15 -12.80 7.33
CA PRO A 357 5.72 -11.87 6.30
C PRO A 357 6.56 -11.98 5.03
N GLY A 358 5.90 -11.88 3.87
CA GLY A 358 6.46 -12.03 2.53
C GLY A 358 6.33 -13.44 1.95
N LEU A 359 5.84 -14.42 2.73
CA LEU A 359 5.66 -15.80 2.24
C LEU A 359 4.56 -15.92 1.17
N ALA A 360 3.58 -15.00 1.18
CA ALA A 360 2.47 -14.98 0.23
C ALA A 360 2.78 -14.22 -1.07
N GLN A 361 3.91 -13.49 -1.14
CA GLN A 361 4.18 -12.47 -2.15
C GLN A 361 4.13 -12.97 -3.61
N ASP A 362 4.51 -14.24 -3.84
CA ASP A 362 4.59 -14.86 -5.16
C ASP A 362 3.40 -15.79 -5.48
N THR A 363 2.32 -15.71 -4.69
CA THR A 363 1.15 -16.59 -4.84
C THR A 363 -0.10 -15.82 -5.25
N GLU A 364 -0.96 -16.47 -6.02
CA GLU A 364 -2.26 -15.88 -6.38
C GLU A 364 -3.29 -16.16 -5.29
N CYS A 365 -3.21 -17.35 -4.69
CA CYS A 365 -4.24 -17.88 -3.82
C CYS A 365 -3.90 -17.79 -2.33
N VAL A 366 -2.66 -17.50 -1.95
CA VAL A 366 -2.26 -17.44 -0.55
C VAL A 366 -2.16 -16.00 -0.08
N PHE A 367 -2.65 -15.78 1.13
CA PHE A 367 -2.64 -14.51 1.84
C PHE A 367 -2.05 -14.76 3.23
N ASN A 368 -1.36 -13.77 3.80
CA ASN A 368 -0.86 -13.84 5.16
C ASN A 368 -1.43 -12.68 5.97
N THR A 369 -2.00 -13.02 7.13
CA THR A 369 -2.75 -12.08 7.96
C THR A 369 -1.94 -11.50 9.11
N TRP A 370 -0.73 -12.02 9.33
CA TRP A 370 0.10 -11.57 10.45
C TRP A 370 0.72 -10.19 10.19
N VAL A 371 0.84 -9.39 11.24
CA VAL A 371 1.52 -8.08 11.19
C VAL A 371 2.93 -8.21 10.63
N THR A 372 3.28 -7.34 9.69
CA THR A 372 4.60 -7.34 9.06
C THR A 372 5.65 -6.61 9.91
N ALA A 373 6.92 -6.95 9.71
CA ALA A 373 8.02 -6.26 10.39
C ALA A 373 8.15 -4.80 9.91
N GLU A 374 7.83 -4.59 8.64
CA GLU A 374 7.81 -3.33 7.92
C GLU A 374 6.80 -2.37 8.58
N GLU A 375 5.58 -2.83 8.84
CA GLU A 375 4.56 -2.02 9.51
C GLU A 375 4.96 -1.59 10.92
N GLN A 376 5.56 -2.50 11.69
CA GLN A 376 6.06 -2.17 13.02
C GLN A 376 7.16 -1.11 12.96
N VAL A 377 8.10 -1.24 12.02
CA VAL A 377 9.20 -0.28 11.83
C VAL A 377 8.67 1.07 11.36
N ASP A 378 7.78 1.08 10.37
CA ASP A 378 7.23 2.30 9.80
C ASP A 378 6.47 3.10 10.86
N ALA A 379 5.60 2.45 11.63
CA ALA A 379 4.87 3.11 12.70
C ALA A 379 5.79 3.58 13.85
N LEU A 380 6.85 2.83 14.16
CA LEU A 380 7.81 3.24 15.19
C LEU A 380 8.62 4.47 14.76
N VAL A 381 9.10 4.49 13.52
CA VAL A 381 9.85 5.62 12.96
C VAL A 381 8.96 6.84 12.79
N GLU A 382 7.74 6.68 12.26
CA GLU A 382 6.76 7.77 12.15
C GLU A 382 6.46 8.38 13.52
N HIS A 383 6.21 7.55 14.54
CA HIS A 383 5.98 8.06 15.89
C HIS A 383 7.21 8.82 16.43
N ALA A 384 8.40 8.23 16.32
CA ALA A 384 9.62 8.80 16.87
C ALA A 384 10.03 10.12 16.17
N VAL A 385 10.04 10.15 14.85
CA VAL A 385 10.50 11.31 14.07
C VAL A 385 9.40 12.37 13.99
N ASP A 386 8.19 12.00 13.57
CA ASP A 386 7.16 12.99 13.23
C ASP A 386 6.42 13.50 14.47
N ARG A 387 6.26 12.67 15.52
CA ARG A 387 5.46 13.02 16.70
C ARG A 387 6.30 13.38 17.91
N LEU A 388 7.43 12.71 18.13
CA LEU A 388 8.35 13.03 19.22
C LEU A 388 9.48 13.99 18.79
N GLY A 389 9.70 14.19 17.49
CA GLY A 389 10.76 15.07 16.98
C GLY A 389 12.17 14.51 17.19
N VAL A 390 12.32 13.19 17.37
CA VAL A 390 13.61 12.52 17.59
C VAL A 390 14.36 12.45 16.27
N THR A 391 15.61 12.92 16.25
CA THR A 391 16.48 12.93 15.06
C THR A 391 17.68 11.99 15.22
N ARG A 392 18.08 11.67 16.45
CA ARG A 392 19.29 10.86 16.74
C ARG A 392 18.97 9.61 17.56
N PHE A 393 19.43 8.45 17.07
CA PHE A 393 19.02 7.14 17.55
C PHE A 393 20.22 6.24 17.88
N ALA A 394 20.07 5.38 18.87
CA ALA A 394 20.93 4.25 19.13
C ALA A 394 20.20 2.93 18.86
N ILE A 395 20.93 1.87 18.55
CA ILE A 395 20.38 0.54 18.33
C ILE A 395 21.11 -0.49 19.20
N ALA A 396 20.38 -1.25 20.01
CA ALA A 396 20.93 -2.37 20.77
C ALA A 396 20.23 -3.66 20.35
N TYR A 397 20.95 -4.65 19.80
CA TYR A 397 20.31 -5.82 19.20
C TYR A 397 21.00 -7.16 19.52
N PRO A 398 20.27 -8.29 19.60
CA PRO A 398 20.90 -9.58 19.74
C PRO A 398 21.56 -9.99 18.41
N ALA A 399 22.79 -10.48 18.47
CA ALA A 399 23.56 -10.96 17.32
C ALA A 399 23.01 -12.30 16.79
N LYS A 400 21.85 -12.25 16.13
CA LYS A 400 21.19 -13.38 15.48
C LYS A 400 20.63 -12.95 14.11
N ALA A 401 20.63 -13.88 13.15
CA ALA A 401 20.18 -13.62 11.77
C ALA A 401 18.79 -12.96 11.69
N GLY A 402 17.84 -13.39 12.52
CA GLY A 402 16.48 -12.82 12.54
C GLY A 402 16.40 -11.35 12.97
N SER A 403 17.27 -10.90 13.88
CA SER A 403 17.27 -9.51 14.36
C SER A 403 17.94 -8.56 13.39
N ALA A 404 18.90 -9.04 12.60
CA ALA A 404 19.61 -8.21 11.63
C ALA A 404 18.68 -7.64 10.55
N ARG A 405 17.74 -8.45 10.03
CA ARG A 405 16.75 -7.96 9.05
C ARG A 405 15.91 -6.81 9.60
N LEU A 406 15.47 -6.91 10.85
CA LEU A 406 14.65 -5.87 11.49
C LEU A 406 15.47 -4.60 11.76
N VAL A 407 16.73 -4.75 12.20
CA VAL A 407 17.66 -3.63 12.42
C VAL A 407 17.97 -2.92 11.10
N GLU A 408 18.28 -3.65 10.02
CA GLU A 408 18.58 -3.05 8.72
C GLU A 408 17.38 -2.27 8.17
N ARG A 409 16.17 -2.82 8.33
CA ARG A 409 14.93 -2.14 7.94
C ARG A 409 14.71 -0.87 8.76
N PHE A 410 14.84 -0.96 10.08
CA PHE A 410 14.72 0.19 10.97
C PHE A 410 15.72 1.29 10.59
N TRP A 411 16.99 0.93 10.42
CA TRP A 411 18.04 1.88 10.03
C TRP A 411 17.73 2.54 8.68
N SER A 412 17.42 1.74 7.65
CA SER A 412 17.12 2.28 6.31
C SER A 412 15.89 3.18 6.27
N ARG A 413 14.84 2.81 7.02
CA ARG A 413 13.62 3.62 7.13
C ARG A 413 13.87 4.92 7.89
N LEU A 414 14.72 4.87 8.91
CA LEU A 414 15.13 6.02 9.70
C LEU A 414 15.95 7.02 8.86
N GLU A 415 16.93 6.55 8.09
CA GLU A 415 17.72 7.39 7.16
C GLU A 415 16.81 8.10 6.16
N SER A 416 15.80 7.39 5.64
CA SER A 416 14.81 7.94 4.71
C SER A 416 13.90 9.00 5.35
N ALA A 417 13.70 8.94 6.68
CA ALA A 417 12.98 9.95 7.46
C ALA A 417 13.88 11.13 7.90
N GLY A 418 15.18 11.11 7.56
CA GLY A 418 16.14 12.12 8.00
C GLY A 418 16.71 11.91 9.41
N GLY A 419 16.47 10.75 10.02
CA GLY A 419 17.07 10.37 11.30
C GLY A 419 18.48 9.79 11.14
N LEU A 420 19.26 9.85 12.22
CA LEU A 420 20.66 9.43 12.27
C LEU A 420 20.88 8.35 13.32
N VAL A 421 21.57 7.26 12.96
CA VAL A 421 22.06 6.27 13.92
C VAL A 421 23.40 6.72 14.47
N ALA A 422 23.41 7.18 15.72
CA ALA A 422 24.60 7.67 16.42
C ALA A 422 25.41 6.55 17.09
N ALA A 423 24.75 5.45 17.44
CA ALA A 423 25.37 4.30 18.08
C ALA A 423 24.63 3.00 17.72
N ILE A 424 25.37 1.91 17.58
CA ILE A 424 24.83 0.57 17.39
C ILE A 424 25.73 -0.50 18.04
N GLU A 425 25.15 -1.29 18.94
CA GLU A 425 25.85 -2.39 19.58
C GLU A 425 25.04 -3.68 19.54
N SER A 426 25.75 -4.78 19.28
CA SER A 426 25.18 -6.12 19.38
C SER A 426 25.49 -6.76 20.72
N TYR A 427 24.67 -7.72 21.13
CA TYR A 427 24.92 -8.57 22.30
C TYR A 427 24.65 -10.03 21.99
N ALA A 428 25.21 -10.95 22.78
CA ALA A 428 25.01 -12.38 22.57
C ALA A 428 23.52 -12.75 22.78
N PRO A 429 22.93 -13.63 21.95
CA PRO A 429 21.51 -13.99 22.07
C PRO A 429 21.10 -14.56 23.44
N ASP A 430 22.05 -15.13 24.20
CA ASP A 430 21.90 -15.68 25.54
C ASP A 430 22.33 -14.73 26.68
N ALA A 431 22.85 -13.53 26.37
CA ALA A 431 23.47 -12.59 27.31
C ALA A 431 22.59 -12.19 28.50
N THR A 432 23.09 -12.34 29.73
CA THR A 432 22.41 -11.94 30.97
C THR A 432 23.01 -10.70 31.65
N ASP A 433 24.15 -10.22 31.15
CA ASP A 433 24.80 -8.97 31.58
C ASP A 433 24.95 -8.06 30.35
N PHE A 434 24.51 -6.81 30.50
CA PHE A 434 24.46 -5.81 29.43
C PHE A 434 25.29 -4.56 29.74
N ARG A 435 26.07 -4.55 30.83
CA ARG A 435 26.88 -3.38 31.21
C ARG A 435 27.86 -2.96 30.12
N GLU A 436 28.55 -3.93 29.51
CA GLU A 436 29.46 -3.66 28.39
C GLU A 436 28.75 -3.13 27.15
N THR A 437 27.59 -3.70 26.79
CA THR A 437 26.75 -3.20 25.69
C THR A 437 26.32 -1.77 25.95
N ALA A 438 25.81 -1.46 27.15
CA ALA A 438 25.41 -0.11 27.55
C ALA A 438 26.58 0.87 27.53
N ARG A 439 27.76 0.46 28.00
CA ARG A 439 28.99 1.26 27.99
C ARG A 439 29.42 1.62 26.57
N ARG A 440 29.35 0.66 25.64
CA ARG A 440 29.74 0.85 24.23
C ARG A 440 28.74 1.66 23.43
N LEU A 441 27.46 1.67 23.81
CA LEU A 441 26.44 2.53 23.17
C LEU A 441 26.69 4.03 23.40
N LYS A 442 27.50 4.40 24.41
CA LYS A 442 27.86 5.80 24.62
C LYS A 442 28.67 6.36 23.44
N GLY A 443 28.33 7.57 23.01
CA GLY A 443 29.00 8.28 21.91
C GLY A 443 30.51 8.47 22.10
N SER A 444 31.01 8.45 23.34
CA SER A 444 32.45 8.48 23.64
C SER A 444 33.22 7.26 23.11
N HIS A 445 32.55 6.11 22.89
CA HIS A 445 33.17 4.92 22.33
C HIS A 445 33.44 5.05 20.83
N TYR A 446 32.52 5.67 20.09
CA TYR A 446 32.61 5.85 18.63
C TYR A 446 33.57 6.97 18.22
N LEU A 447 33.74 8.01 19.06
CA LEU A 447 34.76 9.05 18.88
C LEU A 447 36.20 8.54 19.06
N ALA A 448 36.37 7.37 19.69
CA ALA A 448 37.67 6.80 20.04
C ALA A 448 38.17 5.70 19.09
N LEU A 449 37.37 5.30 18.08
CA LEU A 449 37.78 4.27 17.12
C LEU A 449 38.75 4.86 16.08
N PRO A 450 39.99 4.33 15.93
CA PRO A 450 40.88 4.76 14.87
C PRO A 450 40.31 4.40 13.49
N PRO A 451 40.50 5.24 12.45
CA PRO A 451 40.05 4.92 11.10
C PRO A 451 40.70 3.62 10.61
N GLY A 452 39.91 2.55 10.46
CA GLY A 452 40.31 1.37 9.69
C GLY A 452 40.60 0.05 10.44
N GLU A 453 40.17 -0.17 11.68
CA GLU A 453 40.35 -1.47 12.34
C GLU A 453 39.07 -2.30 12.53
N ALA A 454 39.26 -3.63 12.55
CA ALA A 454 38.31 -4.71 12.28
C ALA A 454 37.09 -4.87 13.23
N ASP A 455 36.91 -4.00 14.22
CA ASP A 455 35.76 -3.99 15.15
C ASP A 455 34.54 -3.21 14.61
N LEU A 456 34.62 -2.73 13.36
CA LEU A 456 33.57 -1.99 12.66
C LEU A 456 32.55 -2.88 11.96
N VAL A 457 32.82 -4.19 11.79
CA VAL A 457 31.93 -5.12 11.08
C VAL A 457 30.80 -5.55 12.00
N LEU A 458 29.58 -5.16 11.65
CA LEU A 458 28.40 -5.54 12.40
C LEU A 458 27.98 -6.97 12.04
N PRO A 459 27.94 -7.92 13.01
CA PRO A 459 27.50 -9.28 12.72
C PRO A 459 26.11 -9.28 12.10
N PHE A 460 25.94 -10.04 11.01
CA PHE A 460 24.69 -10.26 10.29
C PHE A 460 24.11 -9.03 9.56
N LEU A 461 24.77 -7.86 9.61
CA LEU A 461 24.38 -6.65 8.87
C LEU A 461 25.33 -6.46 7.68
N GLU A 462 24.99 -7.06 6.55
CA GLU A 462 25.85 -7.09 5.35
C GLU A 462 26.19 -5.68 4.86
N GLY A 463 27.47 -5.32 4.91
CA GLY A 463 27.98 -4.05 4.37
C GLY A 463 27.81 -2.81 5.27
N ARG A 464 27.08 -2.90 6.39
CA ARG A 464 26.99 -1.81 7.38
C ARG A 464 28.20 -1.84 8.31
N THR A 465 28.67 -0.65 8.67
CA THR A 465 29.70 -0.47 9.69
C THR A 465 29.17 0.37 10.84
N LYS A 466 29.82 0.26 12.00
CA LYS A 466 29.55 1.17 13.13
C LYS A 466 29.67 2.63 12.66
N PRO A 467 28.73 3.52 13.02
CA PRO A 467 28.78 4.94 12.63
C PRO A 467 30.10 5.58 13.06
N GLN A 468 30.78 6.25 12.14
CA GLN A 468 31.93 7.09 12.49
C GLN A 468 31.40 8.47 12.85
N LEU A 469 31.49 8.83 14.13
CA LEU A 469 31.22 10.19 14.57
C LEU A 469 32.36 11.08 14.08
N ASP A 470 32.03 12.03 13.20
CA ASP A 470 32.99 13.00 12.68
C ASP A 470 33.56 13.81 13.86
N SER A 471 34.88 13.88 13.98
CA SER A 471 35.58 14.49 15.15
C SER A 471 35.36 16.00 15.31
N THR A 472 34.54 16.61 14.45
CA THR A 472 34.23 18.04 14.50
C THR A 472 33.02 18.25 15.42
N PRO A 473 33.15 18.98 16.55
CA PRO A 473 32.00 19.31 17.37
C PRO A 473 30.93 20.01 16.52
N PRO A 474 29.63 19.78 16.77
CA PRO A 474 28.58 20.40 15.97
C PRO A 474 28.79 21.90 16.00
N ARG A 475 29.17 22.48 14.86
CA ARG A 475 29.09 23.92 14.71
C ARG A 475 27.62 24.24 14.81
N LEU A 476 27.23 24.95 15.87
CA LEU A 476 25.96 25.66 15.97
C LEU A 476 25.73 26.38 14.64
N ARG A 477 24.96 25.75 13.74
CA ARG A 477 24.36 26.46 12.64
C ARG A 477 23.23 27.22 13.28
N THR A 478 23.46 28.50 13.53
CA THR A 478 22.37 29.45 13.72
C THR A 478 21.55 29.41 12.44
N VAL A 479 20.56 28.53 12.40
CA VAL A 479 19.46 28.67 11.46
C VAL A 479 18.69 29.86 12.00
N THR A 480 19.06 31.06 11.56
CA THR A 480 18.08 32.14 11.50
C THR A 480 16.97 31.62 10.61
N ARG A 481 15.95 31.05 11.24
CA ARG A 481 14.66 30.84 10.63
C ARG A 481 14.21 32.24 10.22
N SER A 482 14.30 32.55 8.93
CA SER A 482 13.57 33.69 8.39
C SER A 482 12.11 33.35 8.63
N VAL A 483 11.57 33.88 9.72
CA VAL A 483 10.13 33.99 9.91
C VAL A 483 9.70 34.97 8.82
N ALA A 484 9.25 34.44 7.69
CA ALA A 484 8.37 35.22 6.82
C ALA A 484 7.13 35.49 7.66
N GLN A 485 7.09 36.67 8.28
CA GLN A 485 5.86 37.25 8.79
C GLN A 485 4.89 37.34 7.60
N PRO A 486 3.59 37.06 7.81
CA PRO A 486 2.59 37.38 6.81
C PRO A 486 2.54 38.91 6.71
N ASP A 487 3.03 39.47 5.60
CA ASP A 487 2.92 40.89 5.33
C ASP A 487 1.44 41.26 5.20
N VAL A 488 0.97 41.97 6.22
CA VAL A 488 -0.26 42.74 6.21
C VAL A 488 -0.02 43.98 5.37
N ALA A 489 -0.51 43.98 4.13
CA ALA A 489 -0.79 45.20 3.38
C ALA A 489 -1.95 44.97 2.42
N ALA A 490 -3.13 44.69 2.98
CA ALA A 490 -4.38 45.05 2.35
C ALA A 490 -4.69 46.50 2.71
N GLN A 491 -4.27 47.45 1.85
CA GLN A 491 -4.91 48.76 1.64
C GLN A 491 -4.09 49.53 0.60
N ASP A 492 -4.65 49.64 -0.60
CA ASP A 492 -4.45 50.66 -1.65
C ASP A 492 -4.32 50.05 -3.04
N ALA A 493 -5.48 49.66 -3.61
CA ALA A 493 -5.78 49.77 -5.04
C ALA A 493 -7.26 49.43 -5.30
N ALA A 494 -8.16 50.13 -4.59
CA ALA A 494 -9.53 50.31 -5.07
C ALA A 494 -9.53 51.56 -5.95
N GLU A 495 -9.36 51.38 -7.26
CA GLU A 495 -9.63 52.32 -8.37
C GLU A 495 -8.86 51.74 -9.57
N THR A 496 -9.42 50.87 -10.38
CA THR A 496 -10.28 51.25 -11.51
C THR A 496 -10.65 49.97 -12.25
N LEU A 497 -11.93 49.61 -12.25
CA LEU A 497 -12.60 48.94 -13.37
C LEU A 497 -14.09 49.00 -13.07
N ASP A 498 -14.59 50.22 -13.21
CA ASP A 498 -16.00 50.49 -13.45
C ASP A 498 -16.32 50.18 -14.92
N LYS A 499 -17.54 49.70 -15.15
CA LYS A 499 -18.24 49.30 -16.41
C LYS A 499 -18.46 47.80 -16.56
N VAL A 500 -19.50 47.27 -15.89
CA VAL A 500 -20.91 47.20 -16.36
C VAL A 500 -21.05 46.06 -17.38
N ALA A 501 -21.47 44.89 -16.89
CA ALA A 501 -22.83 44.33 -17.03
C ALA A 501 -22.89 43.49 -18.32
N ASP A 502 -23.64 42.41 -18.45
CA ASP A 502 -24.89 41.90 -17.86
C ASP A 502 -24.94 40.45 -18.44
N VAL A 503 -25.36 39.39 -17.76
CA VAL A 503 -26.72 38.81 -17.90
C VAL A 503 -26.67 37.40 -17.30
N SER A 504 -27.56 37.14 -16.33
CA SER A 504 -28.38 35.92 -16.04
C SER A 504 -27.84 34.51 -16.42
N ALA A 505 -28.12 33.39 -15.77
CA ALA A 505 -29.00 32.97 -14.68
C ALA A 505 -28.86 31.42 -14.56
N ASP A 506 -29.22 30.90 -13.40
CA ASP A 506 -29.79 29.57 -13.10
C ASP A 506 -29.02 28.28 -13.47
N ALA A 507 -28.60 27.52 -12.44
CA ALA A 507 -29.30 26.32 -11.95
C ALA A 507 -28.37 25.38 -11.14
N GLU A 508 -28.90 24.92 -10.00
CA GLU A 508 -28.35 23.95 -9.04
C GLU A 508 -28.11 22.54 -9.64
N GLY A 509 -27.19 21.77 -9.03
CA GLY A 509 -27.07 20.33 -9.33
C GLY A 509 -25.82 19.60 -8.82
N ASP A 510 -25.58 19.64 -7.51
CA ASP A 510 -24.98 18.61 -6.64
C ASP A 510 -23.81 17.72 -7.15
N SER A 511 -22.57 18.11 -6.81
CA SER A 511 -21.53 17.15 -6.39
C SER A 511 -20.60 17.86 -5.40
N ALA A 512 -20.70 17.50 -4.12
CA ALA A 512 -19.83 18.03 -3.08
C ALA A 512 -18.37 17.60 -3.37
N PRO A 513 -17.38 18.52 -3.39
CA PRO A 513 -15.98 18.13 -3.37
C PRO A 513 -15.67 17.42 -2.04
N PRO A 514 -14.73 16.45 -2.03
CA PRO A 514 -14.39 15.73 -0.80
C PRO A 514 -13.96 16.74 0.28
N LYS A 515 -14.58 16.61 1.46
CA LYS A 515 -14.26 17.43 2.63
C LYS A 515 -12.75 17.37 2.87
N PRO A 516 -12.07 18.51 3.12
CA PRO A 516 -10.67 18.50 3.46
C PRO A 516 -10.49 17.66 4.73
N THR A 517 -9.63 16.66 4.63
CA THR A 517 -9.10 15.90 5.75
C THR A 517 -8.73 16.88 6.86
N VAL A 518 -9.42 16.76 7.99
CA VAL A 518 -9.09 17.54 9.18
C VAL A 518 -7.70 17.08 9.61
N TRP A 519 -6.70 17.92 9.35
CA TRP A 519 -5.38 17.79 9.94
C TRP A 519 -5.55 17.94 11.44
N ILE A 520 -5.46 16.83 12.17
CA ILE A 520 -5.34 16.86 13.63
C ILE A 520 -3.99 17.51 13.92
N SER A 521 -4.01 18.57 14.72
CA SER A 521 -2.83 19.32 15.14
C SER A 521 -1.76 18.37 15.70
N PRO A 522 -0.46 18.54 15.34
CA PRO A 522 0.62 17.83 16.03
C PRO A 522 0.52 18.11 17.53
N SER A 523 0.77 17.08 18.35
CA SER A 523 0.77 17.23 19.80
C SER A 523 1.57 18.46 20.23
N THR A 524 1.01 19.25 21.14
CA THR A 524 1.58 20.47 21.74
C THR A 524 2.86 20.26 22.57
N LYS A 525 3.62 19.17 22.37
CA LYS A 525 4.93 19.00 22.97
C LYS A 525 5.99 19.66 22.10
N GLU A 526 6.83 20.49 22.70
CA GLU A 526 7.98 21.08 22.03
C GLU A 526 8.91 19.97 21.51
N PRO A 527 9.43 20.08 20.28
CA PRO A 527 10.37 19.11 19.72
C PRO A 527 11.63 19.02 20.59
N ILE A 528 12.17 17.80 20.78
CA ILE A 528 13.40 17.59 21.55
C ILE A 528 14.56 18.25 20.78
N SER A 529 15.09 19.36 21.30
CA SER A 529 16.12 20.16 20.62
C SER A 529 17.51 19.52 20.72
N ASP A 530 18.34 19.68 19.68
CA ASP A 530 19.74 19.22 19.66
C ASP A 530 20.61 19.88 20.76
N GLU A 531 20.14 20.98 21.37
CA GLU A 531 20.83 21.70 22.45
C GLU A 531 20.83 20.93 23.79
N GLU A 532 20.09 19.82 23.92
CA GLU A 532 20.03 18.98 25.14
C GLU A 532 21.09 17.86 25.19
N LEU A 533 21.94 17.66 24.17
CA LEU A 533 22.89 16.53 24.12
C LEU A 533 24.13 16.76 25.01
N VAL A 534 24.44 15.81 25.89
CA VAL A 534 25.55 15.87 26.89
C VAL A 534 26.73 15.00 26.44
N PRO A 535 28.00 15.33 26.78
CA PRO A 535 29.16 14.53 26.40
C PRO A 535 29.02 13.05 26.83
N GLY A 536 28.92 12.15 25.83
CA GLY A 536 28.84 10.70 26.04
C GLY A 536 27.53 10.05 25.62
N VAL A 537 26.42 10.78 25.50
CA VAL A 537 25.14 10.25 24.97
C VAL A 537 24.64 11.18 23.87
N ASP A 538 24.89 10.78 22.62
CA ASP A 538 24.64 11.58 21.42
C ASP A 538 23.36 11.12 20.68
N PHE A 539 22.39 10.59 21.42
CA PHE A 539 21.13 10.10 20.87
C PHE A 539 19.98 10.36 21.84
N GLN A 540 18.79 10.55 21.27
CA GLN A 540 17.55 10.87 21.97
C GLN A 540 16.66 9.63 22.14
N ALA A 541 16.88 8.58 21.36
CA ALA A 541 16.14 7.33 21.49
C ALA A 541 17.02 6.10 21.28
N VAL A 542 16.66 4.98 21.91
CA VAL A 542 17.32 3.68 21.74
C VAL A 542 16.30 2.64 21.29
N PHE A 543 16.53 2.04 20.12
CA PHE A 543 15.72 0.95 19.59
C PHE A 543 16.28 -0.41 20.02
N VAL A 544 15.42 -1.27 20.57
CA VAL A 544 15.76 -2.61 21.05
C VAL A 544 14.80 -3.66 20.47
N PRO A 545 15.14 -4.32 19.35
CA PRO A 545 14.32 -5.36 18.71
C PRO A 545 14.43 -6.71 19.44
N ASP A 546 13.98 -6.76 20.69
CA ASP A 546 14.00 -7.96 21.54
C ASP A 546 12.75 -8.08 22.40
N ASN A 547 12.63 -9.16 23.17
CA ASN A 547 11.48 -9.39 24.04
C ASN A 547 11.59 -8.65 25.38
N TYR A 548 10.44 -8.52 26.06
CA TYR A 548 10.34 -7.86 27.36
C TYR A 548 11.33 -8.39 28.41
N LYS A 549 11.67 -9.68 28.43
CA LYS A 549 12.61 -10.24 29.42
C LYS A 549 14.01 -9.67 29.23
N ARG A 550 14.47 -9.60 27.98
CA ARG A 550 15.78 -9.03 27.61
C ARG A 550 15.82 -7.53 27.87
N VAL A 551 14.80 -6.80 27.42
CA VAL A 551 14.68 -5.36 27.66
C VAL A 551 14.67 -5.04 29.16
N SER A 552 13.99 -5.86 29.97
CA SER A 552 13.96 -5.68 31.43
C SER A 552 15.34 -5.83 32.10
N MET A 553 16.26 -6.60 31.49
CA MET A 553 17.64 -6.76 31.99
C MET A 553 18.58 -5.67 31.43
N LEU A 554 18.34 -5.22 30.20
CA LEU A 554 19.12 -4.17 29.54
C LEU A 554 18.86 -2.78 30.14
N ALA A 555 17.61 -2.43 30.43
CA ALA A 555 17.22 -1.09 30.88
C ALA A 555 17.95 -0.62 32.16
N PRO A 556 18.13 -1.44 33.21
CA PRO A 556 18.94 -1.06 34.37
C PRO A 556 20.42 -0.81 34.03
N GLY A 557 20.98 -1.57 33.07
CA GLY A 557 22.36 -1.40 32.62
C GLY A 557 22.57 -0.09 31.86
N LEU A 558 21.61 0.30 31.01
CA LEU A 558 21.62 1.59 30.32
C LEU A 558 21.61 2.76 31.32
N LEU A 559 20.74 2.70 32.34
CA LEU A 559 20.69 3.74 33.37
C LEU A 559 21.93 3.78 34.26
N PHE A 560 22.52 2.63 34.60
CA PHE A 560 23.79 2.58 35.34
C PHE A 560 24.91 3.29 34.56
N GLU A 561 24.88 3.15 33.24
CA GLU A 561 25.76 3.84 32.31
C GLU A 561 25.30 5.29 32.01
N GLU A 562 24.46 5.89 32.86
CA GLU A 562 24.01 7.29 32.76
C GLU A 562 23.22 7.61 31.47
N ILE A 563 22.70 6.60 30.75
CA ILE A 563 21.73 6.80 29.66
C ILE A 563 20.35 6.98 30.30
N ASN A 564 19.86 8.22 30.35
CA ASN A 564 18.68 8.63 31.10
C ASN A 564 17.36 8.19 30.45
N LEU A 565 17.07 6.89 30.47
CA LEU A 565 15.78 6.35 30.02
C LEU A 565 14.63 7.05 30.73
N GLY A 566 13.63 7.52 30.00
CA GLY A 566 12.39 8.05 30.58
C GLY A 566 12.51 9.35 31.41
N GLY A 567 13.72 9.87 31.64
CA GLY A 567 13.96 11.07 32.46
C GLY A 567 14.13 10.79 33.96
N HIS A 568 14.54 9.59 34.37
CA HIS A 568 14.72 9.22 35.79
C HIS A 568 15.92 9.87 36.49
N LEU A 569 16.97 10.22 35.75
CA LEU A 569 18.17 10.86 36.28
C LEU A 569 17.98 12.37 36.36
N LYS A 570 17.23 12.83 37.38
CA LYS A 570 16.90 14.25 37.60
C LYS A 570 18.04 15.09 38.19
N GLU A 571 19.11 14.45 38.65
CA GLU A 571 20.16 15.08 39.47
C GLU A 571 21.30 15.75 38.65
N LYS A 572 21.35 15.54 37.33
CA LYS A 572 22.55 15.87 36.51
C LYS A 572 22.29 16.44 35.10
N ASP A 573 21.10 16.99 34.81
CA ASP A 573 20.74 17.50 33.47
C ASP A 573 21.02 16.51 32.32
N TYR A 574 20.82 15.21 32.54
CA TYR A 574 20.96 14.23 31.46
C TYR A 574 19.76 14.31 30.51
N PRO A 575 19.97 14.35 29.18
CA PRO A 575 18.88 14.36 28.21
C PRO A 575 18.04 13.11 28.34
N LYS A 576 16.72 13.28 28.25
CA LYS A 576 15.79 12.16 28.25
C LYS A 576 16.04 11.29 27.03
N VAL A 577 16.24 9.98 27.25
CA VAL A 577 16.33 8.98 26.19
C VAL A 577 15.05 8.15 26.16
N VAL A 578 14.44 8.01 24.98
CA VAL A 578 13.25 7.17 24.77
C VAL A 578 13.68 5.75 24.43
N LEU A 579 13.29 4.76 25.23
CA LEU A 579 13.44 3.35 24.87
C LEU A 579 12.29 2.94 23.94
N MET A 580 12.60 2.22 22.87
CA MET A 580 11.63 1.88 21.84
C MET A 580 11.72 0.42 21.40
N GLY A 581 10.59 -0.20 21.09
CA GLY A 581 10.55 -1.54 20.52
C GLY A 581 9.18 -1.93 19.94
N GLY A 582 9.10 -3.13 19.35
CA GLY A 582 7.88 -3.66 18.77
C GLY A 582 7.03 -4.50 19.73
N ALA A 583 6.09 -5.27 19.18
CA ALA A 583 5.07 -6.02 19.92
C ALA A 583 5.62 -6.96 21.01
N ALA A 584 6.85 -7.46 20.88
CA ALA A 584 7.48 -8.34 21.88
C ALA A 584 7.73 -7.68 23.25
N LEU A 585 7.59 -6.35 23.35
CA LEU A 585 7.65 -5.58 24.59
C LEU A 585 6.27 -5.44 25.26
N ASN A 586 5.17 -5.64 24.53
CA ASN A 586 3.81 -5.52 25.04
C ASN A 586 3.44 -6.71 25.93
N HIS A 587 3.95 -6.70 27.16
CA HIS A 587 3.70 -7.75 28.13
C HIS A 587 3.69 -7.16 29.55
N PRO A 588 2.75 -7.56 30.43
CA PRO A 588 2.66 -7.05 31.81
C PRO A 588 3.97 -7.16 32.60
N ASP A 589 4.69 -8.28 32.46
CA ASP A 589 6.02 -8.48 33.08
C ASP A 589 7.07 -7.43 32.73
N LEU A 590 6.97 -6.70 31.61
CA LEU A 590 7.94 -5.64 31.29
C LEU A 590 8.00 -4.64 32.45
N VAL A 591 6.82 -4.15 32.84
CA VAL A 591 6.69 -3.17 33.92
C VAL A 591 6.84 -3.83 35.28
N ALA A 592 6.39 -5.06 35.47
CA ALA A 592 6.57 -5.76 36.75
C ALA A 592 8.05 -6.02 37.09
N ARG A 593 8.89 -6.29 36.08
CA ARG A 593 10.31 -6.64 36.27
C ARG A 593 11.23 -5.42 36.29
N ALA A 594 11.03 -4.49 35.36
CA ALA A 594 11.90 -3.33 35.21
C ALA A 594 11.32 -2.06 35.87
N GLY A 595 10.03 -2.06 36.22
CA GLY A 595 9.38 -1.02 37.01
C GLY A 595 9.64 0.36 36.46
N LYS A 596 10.16 1.24 37.32
CA LYS A 596 10.53 2.61 36.98
C LYS A 596 11.51 2.69 35.81
N TYR A 597 12.31 1.67 35.50
CA TYR A 597 13.36 1.77 34.47
C TYR A 597 12.84 1.72 33.04
N THR A 598 11.56 1.36 32.85
CA THR A 598 10.90 1.30 31.54
C THR A 598 9.88 2.42 31.35
N GLU A 599 9.74 3.36 32.28
CA GLU A 599 8.81 4.49 32.12
C GLU A 599 9.14 5.30 30.86
N GLY A 600 8.12 5.72 30.12
CA GLY A 600 8.26 6.41 28.85
C GLY A 600 8.78 5.54 27.70
N THR A 601 8.85 4.22 27.88
CA THR A 601 9.13 3.28 26.79
C THR A 601 7.99 3.30 25.79
N VAL A 602 8.32 3.47 24.51
CA VAL A 602 7.38 3.44 23.39
C VAL A 602 7.37 2.03 22.78
N ILE A 603 6.17 1.49 22.61
CA ILE A 603 5.91 0.16 22.06
C ILE A 603 4.95 0.32 20.89
N VAL A 604 5.22 -0.36 19.78
CA VAL A 604 4.29 -0.44 18.65
C VAL A 604 3.77 -1.87 18.54
N ASP A 605 2.44 -2.03 18.45
CA ASP A 605 1.76 -3.32 18.36
C ASP A 605 0.47 -3.20 17.54
N GLY A 606 0.01 -4.30 16.94
CA GLY A 606 -1.29 -4.37 16.28
C GLY A 606 -2.44 -4.62 17.25
N PHE A 607 -2.18 -5.22 18.43
CA PHE A 607 -3.21 -5.53 19.41
C PHE A 607 -2.83 -5.05 20.81
N PHE A 608 -3.80 -4.47 21.52
CA PHE A 608 -3.65 -4.12 22.92
C PHE A 608 -4.93 -4.48 23.67
N LEU A 609 -4.83 -5.44 24.60
CA LEU A 609 -5.98 -6.00 25.32
C LEU A 609 -6.81 -4.94 26.06
N ASP A 610 -6.16 -3.91 26.58
CA ASP A 610 -6.80 -2.81 27.30
C ASP A 610 -7.04 -1.57 26.41
N SER A 611 -7.06 -1.76 25.08
CA SER A 611 -7.39 -0.69 24.13
C SER A 611 -8.78 -0.13 24.41
N PRO A 612 -8.97 1.20 24.39
CA PRO A 612 -10.29 1.81 24.57
C PRO A 612 -11.22 1.62 23.36
N SER A 613 -10.75 0.98 22.27
CA SER A 613 -11.58 0.70 21.09
C SER A 613 -12.81 -0.14 21.46
N GLU A 614 -13.99 0.27 20.99
CA GLU A 614 -15.24 -0.47 21.19
C GLU A 614 -15.13 -1.90 20.66
N SER A 615 -14.49 -2.10 19.49
CA SER A 615 -14.28 -3.42 18.90
C SER A 615 -13.45 -4.35 19.81
N VAL A 616 -12.39 -3.82 20.41
CA VAL A 616 -11.49 -4.58 21.30
C VAL A 616 -12.18 -4.88 22.63
N GLN A 617 -12.91 -3.92 23.20
CA GLN A 617 -13.66 -4.12 24.45
C GLN A 617 -14.78 -5.16 24.26
N ALA A 618 -15.52 -5.10 23.16
CA ALA A 618 -16.55 -6.07 22.82
C ALA A 618 -15.95 -7.47 22.62
N PHE A 619 -14.83 -7.57 21.90
CA PHE A 619 -14.11 -8.83 21.70
C PHE A 619 -13.59 -9.42 23.01
N LYS A 620 -12.94 -8.61 23.86
CA LYS A 620 -12.45 -9.03 25.18
C LYS A 620 -13.60 -9.57 26.04
N ALA A 621 -14.71 -8.84 26.11
CA ALA A 621 -15.88 -9.24 26.89
C ALA A 621 -16.45 -10.58 26.37
N ALA A 622 -16.71 -10.68 25.07
CA ALA A 622 -17.29 -11.88 24.46
C ALA A 622 -16.34 -13.10 24.59
N TYR A 623 -15.04 -12.91 24.41
CA TYR A 623 -14.05 -13.98 24.57
C TYR A 623 -13.97 -14.46 26.03
N THR A 624 -13.94 -13.52 26.98
CA THR A 624 -13.87 -13.85 28.41
C THR A 624 -15.14 -14.54 28.89
N GLU A 625 -16.31 -14.12 28.39
CA GLU A 625 -17.58 -14.78 28.67
C GLU A 625 -17.60 -16.23 28.12
N ALA A 626 -17.11 -16.43 26.90
CA ALA A 626 -17.10 -17.74 26.25
C ALA A 626 -16.08 -18.73 26.86
N TYR A 627 -14.90 -18.24 27.27
CA TYR A 627 -13.77 -19.11 27.60
C TYR A 627 -13.20 -18.93 29.02
N GLY A 628 -13.67 -17.94 29.79
CA GLY A 628 -13.27 -17.70 31.18
C GLY A 628 -11.83 -17.19 31.36
N VAL A 629 -11.16 -16.78 30.28
CA VAL A 629 -9.79 -16.25 30.26
C VAL A 629 -9.69 -15.09 29.28
N ASP A 630 -8.76 -14.15 29.52
CA ASP A 630 -8.50 -13.05 28.60
C ASP A 630 -7.87 -13.56 27.28
N PRO A 631 -8.22 -12.97 26.12
CA PRO A 631 -7.61 -13.32 24.85
C PRO A 631 -6.18 -12.80 24.72
N SER A 632 -5.39 -13.47 23.87
CA SER A 632 -4.09 -12.99 23.42
C SER A 632 -4.14 -12.52 21.95
N ILE A 633 -2.99 -12.07 21.43
CA ILE A 633 -2.85 -11.70 20.01
C ILE A 633 -3.21 -12.85 19.06
N LEU A 634 -2.99 -14.11 19.46
CA LEU A 634 -3.24 -15.24 18.58
C LEU A 634 -4.73 -15.40 18.30
N GLU A 635 -5.57 -15.33 19.34
CA GLU A 635 -7.02 -15.40 19.19
C GLU A 635 -7.58 -14.15 18.50
N ALA A 636 -7.02 -12.98 18.79
CA ALA A 636 -7.38 -11.73 18.14
C ALA A 636 -7.11 -11.78 16.62
N ASN A 637 -5.93 -12.25 16.21
CA ASN A 637 -5.57 -12.39 14.79
C ASN A 637 -6.44 -13.44 14.09
N SER A 638 -6.66 -14.58 14.73
CA SER A 638 -7.54 -15.63 14.19
C SER A 638 -8.99 -15.19 14.08
N TYR A 639 -9.48 -14.38 15.03
CA TYR A 639 -10.80 -13.77 15.00
C TYR A 639 -10.94 -12.84 13.80
N ASP A 640 -10.02 -11.89 13.61
CA ASP A 640 -10.09 -10.94 12.48
C ASP A 640 -9.91 -11.63 11.12
N THR A 641 -9.04 -12.62 11.04
CA THR A 641 -8.83 -13.43 9.83
C THR A 641 -10.12 -14.13 9.41
N ALA A 642 -10.83 -14.74 10.36
CA ALA A 642 -12.10 -15.40 10.11
C ALA A 642 -13.22 -14.39 9.80
N LEU A 643 -13.29 -13.28 10.57
CA LEU A 643 -14.31 -12.25 10.41
C LEU A 643 -14.24 -11.60 9.03
N LEU A 644 -13.03 -11.36 8.50
CA LEU A 644 -12.81 -10.91 7.12
C LEU A 644 -13.50 -11.85 6.11
N VAL A 645 -13.23 -13.15 6.21
CA VAL A 645 -13.82 -14.13 5.28
C VAL A 645 -15.34 -14.18 5.44
N PHE A 646 -15.86 -14.21 6.66
CA PHE A 646 -17.31 -14.23 6.89
C PHE A 646 -18.00 -12.96 6.41
N GLN A 647 -17.38 -11.79 6.58
CA GLN A 647 -17.89 -10.52 6.05
C GLN A 647 -18.01 -10.56 4.52
N LEU A 648 -17.01 -11.13 3.84
CA LEU A 648 -17.05 -11.26 2.39
C LEU A 648 -18.12 -12.27 1.95
N LEU A 649 -18.21 -13.43 2.62
CA LEU A 649 -19.22 -14.45 2.32
C LEU A 649 -20.66 -14.04 2.69
N ALA A 650 -20.83 -13.01 3.52
CA ALA A 650 -22.13 -12.40 3.75
C ALA A 650 -22.68 -11.68 2.50
N ASN A 651 -21.83 -11.33 1.53
CA ASN A 651 -22.27 -10.82 0.24
C ASN A 651 -22.75 -11.96 -0.66
N GLU A 652 -24.01 -11.91 -1.09
CA GLU A 652 -24.63 -12.95 -1.90
C GLU A 652 -23.97 -13.15 -3.28
N ASP A 653 -23.20 -12.18 -3.76
CA ASP A 653 -22.49 -12.23 -5.04
C ASP A 653 -21.23 -13.12 -5.01
N ILE A 654 -20.71 -13.49 -3.83
CA ILE A 654 -19.48 -14.27 -3.70
C ILE A 654 -19.83 -15.75 -3.54
N ARG A 655 -19.76 -16.49 -4.64
CA ARG A 655 -20.12 -17.92 -4.69
C ARG A 655 -19.03 -18.83 -5.24
N SER A 656 -17.91 -18.26 -5.69
CA SER A 656 -16.74 -19.01 -6.18
C SER A 656 -15.45 -18.61 -5.46
N ARG A 657 -14.46 -19.51 -5.46
CA ARG A 657 -13.12 -19.24 -4.90
C ARG A 657 -12.45 -18.08 -5.62
N ARG A 658 -12.68 -18.00 -6.93
CA ARG A 658 -12.23 -16.90 -7.79
C ARG A 658 -12.78 -15.55 -7.35
N GLU A 659 -14.10 -15.43 -7.19
CA GLU A 659 -14.74 -14.18 -6.74
C GLU A 659 -14.21 -13.77 -5.37
N LEU A 660 -14.10 -14.73 -4.46
CA LEU A 660 -13.55 -14.47 -3.13
C LEU A 660 -12.09 -13.99 -3.21
N ARG A 661 -11.23 -14.64 -3.99
CA ARG A 661 -9.82 -14.25 -4.22
C ARG A 661 -9.69 -12.84 -4.80
N GLN A 662 -10.53 -12.50 -5.77
CA GLN A 662 -10.58 -11.16 -6.35
C GLN A 662 -11.02 -10.13 -5.30
N ARG A 663 -12.04 -10.46 -4.51
CA ARG A 663 -12.56 -9.54 -3.49
C ARG A 663 -11.59 -9.33 -2.34
N LEU A 664 -10.90 -10.38 -1.89
CA LEU A 664 -9.85 -10.31 -0.87
C LEU A 664 -8.79 -9.26 -1.22
N ARG A 665 -8.35 -9.20 -2.49
CA ARG A 665 -7.35 -8.22 -2.99
C ARG A 665 -7.86 -6.78 -3.12
N LEU A 666 -9.18 -6.59 -3.10
CA LEU A 666 -9.85 -5.29 -3.21
C LEU A 666 -10.54 -4.90 -1.90
N THR A 667 -10.28 -5.62 -0.81
CA THR A 667 -11.01 -5.42 0.45
C THR A 667 -10.52 -4.15 1.15
N THR A 668 -11.50 -3.31 1.52
CA THR A 668 -11.38 -2.08 2.30
C THR A 668 -11.90 -2.35 3.74
N PRO A 669 -11.85 -1.40 4.69
CA PRO A 669 -11.59 -1.71 6.10
C PRO A 669 -12.63 -2.62 6.76
N ILE A 670 -12.10 -3.58 7.52
CA ILE A 670 -12.84 -4.53 8.36
C ILE A 670 -12.95 -3.91 9.75
N GLU A 671 -14.07 -4.09 10.43
CA GLU A 671 -14.12 -3.85 11.88
C GLU A 671 -13.18 -4.86 12.54
N SER A 672 -12.03 -4.39 13.02
CA SER A 672 -10.92 -5.23 13.46
C SER A 672 -10.54 -4.97 14.91
N VAL A 673 -9.99 -6.00 15.55
CA VAL A 673 -9.39 -5.92 16.89
C VAL A 673 -7.87 -5.79 16.84
N THR A 674 -7.21 -6.24 15.76
CA THR A 674 -5.76 -6.14 15.51
C THR A 674 -5.37 -4.92 14.65
N GLY A 675 -6.33 -4.06 14.31
CA GLY A 675 -6.11 -2.91 13.44
C GLY A 675 -6.09 -3.24 11.94
N ALA A 676 -6.46 -4.46 11.53
CA ALA A 676 -6.52 -4.87 10.13
C ALA A 676 -7.37 -3.92 9.25
N ARG A 677 -6.81 -3.50 8.12
CA ARG A 677 -7.39 -2.55 7.15
C ARG A 677 -7.76 -3.19 5.81
N GLY A 678 -7.35 -4.44 5.59
CA GLY A 678 -7.54 -5.18 4.35
C GLY A 678 -6.24 -5.84 3.87
N LEU A 679 -6.31 -6.57 2.77
CA LEU A 679 -5.17 -7.24 2.16
C LEU A 679 -4.55 -6.37 1.07
N GLY A 680 -3.22 -6.28 1.07
CA GLY A 680 -2.45 -5.66 0.00
C GLY A 680 -2.43 -6.51 -1.28
N ILE A 681 -1.99 -5.90 -2.37
CA ILE A 681 -1.79 -6.60 -3.66
C ILE A 681 -0.73 -7.71 -3.57
N ASP A 682 0.17 -7.62 -2.59
CA ASP A 682 1.22 -8.59 -2.25
C ASP A 682 0.71 -9.75 -1.40
N GLY A 683 -0.59 -9.78 -1.07
CA GLY A 683 -1.19 -10.85 -0.28
C GLY A 683 -0.94 -10.71 1.23
N GLU A 684 -0.30 -9.64 1.68
CA GLU A 684 -0.08 -9.37 3.11
C GLU A 684 -1.18 -8.45 3.65
N MET A 685 -1.68 -8.75 4.85
CA MET A 685 -2.66 -7.90 5.52
C MET A 685 -2.01 -6.62 6.03
N ARG A 686 -2.69 -5.49 5.79
CA ARG A 686 -2.30 -4.18 6.27
C ARG A 686 -2.96 -3.88 7.61
N HIS A 687 -2.22 -3.29 8.54
CA HIS A 687 -2.65 -2.97 9.88
C HIS A 687 -2.45 -1.49 10.19
N GLU A 688 -3.42 -0.89 10.86
CA GLU A 688 -3.26 0.37 11.57
C GLU A 688 -2.65 0.08 12.94
N MET A 689 -1.37 0.46 13.08
CA MET A 689 -0.58 0.13 14.26
C MET A 689 -0.90 1.06 15.44
N LEU A 690 -0.95 0.48 16.63
CA LEU A 690 -1.09 1.21 17.88
C LEU A 690 0.28 1.68 18.38
N THR A 691 0.31 2.85 19.02
CA THR A 691 1.44 3.26 19.85
C THR A 691 1.07 3.19 21.32
N LEU A 692 1.78 2.37 22.06
CA LEU A 692 1.65 2.22 23.50
C LEU A 692 2.85 2.88 24.19
N THR A 693 2.63 3.46 25.36
CA THR A 693 3.70 4.01 26.19
C THR A 693 3.59 3.44 27.61
N VAL A 694 4.71 3.19 28.26
CA VAL A 694 4.72 2.89 29.70
C VAL A 694 4.54 4.20 30.47
N GLU A 695 3.39 4.40 31.10
CA GLU A 695 3.09 5.56 31.93
C GLU A 695 2.59 5.13 33.32
N LYS A 696 3.13 5.75 34.37
CA LYS A 696 2.80 5.52 35.78
C LYS A 696 2.82 4.04 36.15
N GLY A 697 3.76 3.28 35.60
CA GLY A 697 3.86 1.85 35.86
C GLY A 697 2.79 0.98 35.19
N ALA A 698 2.16 1.45 34.11
CA ALA A 698 1.27 0.66 33.26
C ALA A 698 1.57 0.91 31.77
N ILE A 699 1.27 -0.07 30.91
CA ILE A 699 1.27 0.15 29.46
C ILE A 699 -0.06 0.79 29.11
N VAL A 700 -0.05 1.94 28.44
CA VAL A 700 -1.24 2.67 28.02
C VAL A 700 -1.19 2.96 26.53
N GLN A 701 -2.34 2.93 25.86
CA GLN A 701 -2.44 3.35 24.46
C GLN A 701 -2.34 4.88 24.37
N THR A 702 -1.34 5.35 23.65
CA THR A 702 -1.09 6.77 23.38
C THR A 702 -1.49 7.18 21.97
N TRP A 703 -1.52 6.23 21.03
CA TRP A 703 -2.02 6.45 19.69
C TRP A 703 -2.75 5.23 19.10
N PRO A 704 -3.85 5.43 18.35
CA PRO A 704 -4.63 6.67 18.27
C PRO A 704 -5.08 7.08 19.68
N PRO A 705 -5.20 8.40 19.97
CA PRO A 705 -5.53 8.85 21.30
C PRO A 705 -6.92 8.30 21.68
N PRO A 706 -7.13 7.91 22.95
CA PRO A 706 -8.46 7.53 23.41
C PRO A 706 -9.45 8.64 23.11
N ALA A 707 -10.68 8.30 22.69
CA ALA A 707 -11.73 9.28 22.56
C ALA A 707 -11.90 10.04 23.89
N PRO A 708 -12.05 11.38 23.88
CA PRO A 708 -12.21 12.13 25.11
C PRO A 708 -13.46 11.62 25.83
N VAL A 709 -13.31 11.22 27.09
CA VAL A 709 -14.43 10.87 27.96
C VAL A 709 -15.28 12.14 28.09
N ILE A 710 -16.44 12.16 27.44
CA ILE A 710 -17.46 13.18 27.70
C ILE A 710 -17.99 12.85 29.09
N LEU A 711 -17.40 13.48 30.11
CA LEU A 711 -18.01 13.53 31.43
C LEU A 711 -19.30 14.32 31.26
N GLU A 712 -20.44 13.64 31.25
CA GLU A 712 -21.71 14.31 31.52
C GLU A 712 -21.54 15.10 32.82
N PRO A 713 -21.96 16.37 32.90
CA PRO A 713 -21.76 17.17 34.09
C PRO A 713 -22.43 16.47 35.26
N THR A 714 -21.63 15.90 36.15
CA THR A 714 -22.09 15.49 37.47
C THR A 714 -22.69 16.74 38.10
N GLU A 715 -23.99 16.72 38.36
CA GLU A 715 -24.69 17.74 39.12
C GLU A 715 -23.84 18.09 40.34
N ALA A 716 -23.35 19.33 40.36
CA ALA A 716 -22.53 19.81 41.45
C ALA A 716 -23.34 19.72 42.75
N GLU A 717 -22.87 18.88 43.68
CA GLU A 717 -23.28 18.91 45.09
C GLU A 717 -22.85 20.26 45.69
N ASP A 718 -23.70 21.27 45.53
CA ASP A 718 -23.66 22.47 46.36
C ASP A 718 -24.19 22.11 47.76
N ALA A 719 -23.28 21.78 48.67
CA ALA A 719 -23.55 21.78 50.10
C ALA A 719 -22.31 22.15 50.92
N LYS A 720 -22.17 23.45 51.21
CA LYS A 720 -21.91 23.99 52.56
C LYS A 720 -21.75 25.52 52.50
N ASP A 721 -22.82 26.23 52.82
CA ASP A 721 -22.69 27.26 53.85
C ASP A 721 -23.96 27.33 54.70
N THR A 722 -23.75 27.27 56.01
CA THR A 722 -24.75 27.29 57.05
C THR A 722 -24.94 28.72 57.52
N GLY A 723 -26.14 29.27 57.37
CA GLY A 723 -26.47 30.61 57.87
C GLY A 723 -27.96 30.91 57.90
N GLU A 724 -28.58 30.52 59.01
CA GLU A 724 -29.70 31.21 59.69
C GLU A 724 -31.03 31.56 58.97
N THR A 725 -32.08 30.97 59.55
CA THR A 725 -33.38 31.57 59.96
C THR A 725 -34.60 31.59 59.02
N SER A 726 -35.65 30.95 59.56
CA SER A 726 -37.09 31.22 59.38
C SER A 726 -37.70 30.87 58.02
N ALA A 727 -38.93 30.37 57.86
CA ALA A 727 -39.99 29.86 58.72
C ALA A 727 -41.06 29.26 57.76
N THR A 728 -41.87 28.30 58.25
CA THR A 728 -43.22 27.92 57.73
C THR A 728 -43.29 27.37 56.28
N SER A 729 -44.02 26.31 55.90
CA SER A 729 -45.17 25.58 56.44
C SER A 729 -45.33 24.26 55.65
N SER A 730 -45.86 23.23 56.31
CA SER A 730 -46.23 21.89 55.82
C SER A 730 -47.46 21.88 54.84
N PRO A 731 -48.09 20.73 54.51
CA PRO A 731 -47.67 19.71 53.53
C PRO A 731 -48.84 19.28 52.59
N THR A 732 -48.58 18.47 51.55
CA THR A 732 -49.61 17.50 51.09
C THR A 732 -48.98 16.26 50.45
N ARG A 733 -49.33 15.11 51.03
CA ARG A 733 -49.25 13.73 50.53
C ARG A 733 -50.06 13.55 49.24
N ASP A 734 -49.66 12.62 48.38
CA ASP A 734 -50.45 11.38 48.28
C ASP A 734 -49.62 10.20 47.75
N ASP A 735 -49.90 9.04 48.36
CA ASP A 735 -49.27 7.74 48.17
C ASP A 735 -49.82 7.03 46.92
N THR A 736 -49.02 6.15 46.32
CA THR A 736 -49.43 4.76 45.98
C THR A 736 -48.29 3.99 45.30
N ALA A 737 -47.66 3.11 46.07
CA ALA A 737 -47.05 1.87 45.57
C ALA A 737 -48.05 0.71 45.84
N PRO A 738 -47.93 -0.50 45.23
CA PRO A 738 -46.87 -1.44 45.62
C PRO A 738 -46.31 -2.40 44.53
N LYS A 739 -45.09 -2.89 44.84
CA LYS A 739 -44.34 -4.12 44.42
C LYS A 739 -45.17 -5.45 44.51
N PRO A 740 -44.60 -6.69 44.34
CA PRO A 740 -43.46 -7.26 43.56
C PRO A 740 -43.73 -8.70 42.97
N ALA A 741 -42.73 -9.34 42.31
CA ALA A 741 -42.35 -10.80 42.32
C ALA A 741 -41.68 -11.19 40.96
N SER A 742 -40.48 -11.74 40.79
CA SER A 742 -39.78 -12.96 41.28
C SER A 742 -40.35 -14.31 40.82
N ALA A 743 -39.67 -14.99 39.87
CA ALA A 743 -39.46 -16.45 39.73
C ALA A 743 -38.97 -16.73 38.28
N GLU A 744 -37.79 -17.28 38.01
CA GLU A 744 -37.34 -18.69 38.14
C GLU A 744 -37.43 -19.44 36.78
N ALA A 745 -36.35 -20.16 36.45
CA ALA A 745 -36.08 -20.85 35.18
C ALA A 745 -36.99 -22.08 34.93
N PRO A 746 -36.93 -22.68 33.72
CA PRO A 746 -36.20 -23.95 33.64
C PRO A 746 -35.46 -24.20 32.30
N ALA A 747 -34.41 -25.04 32.37
CA ALA A 747 -33.82 -25.80 31.24
C ALA A 747 -34.74 -27.01 30.88
N PRO A 748 -34.51 -27.81 29.81
CA PRO A 748 -33.31 -28.02 29.00
C PRO A 748 -33.22 -27.20 27.72
#